data_AF-A0A496UQX9-F1
#
_entry.id   AF-A0A496UQX9-F1
#
_cell.length_a   1.000
_cell.length_b   1.000
_cell.length_c   1.000
_cell.angle_alpha   90.00
_cell.angle_beta   90.00
_cell.angle_gamma   90.00
#
_symmetry.space_group_name_H-M   'P 1'
#
loop_
_entity.id
_entity.type
_entity.pdbx_description
1 polymer ?
#
loop_
_entity_poly.entity_id
_entity_poly.type
_entity_poly.pdbx_seq_one_letter_code
_entity_poly.pdbx_strand_id
1 'polypeptide(L)'
;MDKIRLKINGKEIEATPGKTILEVVHENGLDSIPTLCHSPELEPYGSCFVCVVQVKGRGNLVPACATRIAQDMEIETRNERILASRKTALELLLSNHYADCISPCMEGCPAGVDAQGYIALSAMGQYQKAVDLIREKNPLPAMCARVCVRKCEDECRRMDIDAPVAINNIKRFVSDSPEAYDTVPECAPDTGKTVAIIGSGPAGLTAAWFLGKSGIKPVIYEAKERTGGMLRYGIPEYRLPDEILDREVEYICRTGAEIRCGVRVGQDVTLEELREKHDAVFVGPGAWTGKAMRVEGEFDTEGVVTGADFLVEKADDPALLSGTVVVVGGGNTAMDAARMAWRLNADKVIVLYRRTKAEMPADKMEIEDCLEEGIEIMELAAPTGIIKKNGMISALHCQRMKLGEPDDSGRRRPVPIEGAEFDLPCDLAISAIGQNTVLDGLVDTDEGELDLTRWNTYVIDANTMKTNIEGVFAGGDAADDGPTVAIDAIRDGQKAAKAIKAWLLNEELEPNPFVVNKEFWSKPGKAELGDIKESPRHEVHQIDVDDRRNNFLEVATGFEPEDNEHECDRCLSCGCVRFDDCDLRLYGEEYGVDMEHFKGYVRKHKVDDRHPYISYDPNKCVLCARCIRTCARVLPVSAIGFVGRGFRTEMRPAMNDPLVSTSCVSCGNCIDACPTGALTVKFPFSGRACLETEDVKTHCGFCSLGCEILVRSFGEGRYFIASPGIPGEYLCRYGRFGQEYFIKQKRFTGPTAKDGYSYSPVSFEVANERIVESLKQVADEHGPESVAVFVSPELTNEELYLAGRIAREGIGTNNIGSLAILSGGGRSGVLDPAFGFTSSTSDRSCLENADLIICNNTSLQSDHLILAVDVIQAVKEGAKLIVSNSALDSMDQHLAALAVDPMRGRASIFWNAVMQVLIDDGDVSPADIDGGKEFLLNREVSVELSAARSGAEESDIYETAELIRHSENVVFIHSPDRAQGSSPDDMEIFADLVLLLREAGKVSDVLLPRLIANSAGLEVMGADPAFLPGRSAPAEKLPGASTSQELWQILEAGTIRAALIIGENPLEYNRPGSWFRNTDFIAAMDWTDTETTRFADVTLPGSTFLETPGSRCNFEGNLIEYAKAVAPPSGKTGVEVLEALAGAFGIDASVESIDSIVRDKLGDLARFYWNTGEERNWDGRGMLISVSADARAASIQPPMTHSQEYRKEILEIGTERFRVI
;
A
#
# COMPACT_ATOMS: atom_id res chain seq x y z
N MET A 1 1.23 5.54 46.14
CA MET A 1 -0.13 4.95 46.21
C MET A 1 0.01 3.49 46.58
N ASP A 2 -0.80 2.99 47.51
CA ASP A 2 -0.78 1.57 47.89
C ASP A 2 -1.30 0.71 46.73
N LYS A 3 -0.56 -0.34 46.35
CA LYS A 3 -0.98 -1.30 45.33
C LYS A 3 -2.15 -2.14 45.84
N ILE A 4 -3.05 -2.53 44.94
CA ILE A 4 -4.13 -3.46 45.27
C ILE A 4 -3.77 -4.88 44.83
N ARG A 5 -4.20 -5.85 45.64
CA ARG A 5 -4.03 -7.29 45.35
C ARG A 5 -5.31 -7.85 44.74
N LEU A 6 -5.16 -8.60 43.66
CA LEU A 6 -6.24 -9.28 42.95
C LEU A 6 -5.75 -10.62 42.38
N LYS A 7 -6.67 -11.45 41.91
CA LYS A 7 -6.37 -12.76 41.34
C LYS A 7 -6.97 -12.88 39.93
N ILE A 8 -6.14 -13.19 38.95
CA ILE A 8 -6.55 -13.35 37.54
C ILE A 8 -6.11 -14.74 37.07
N ASN A 9 -7.06 -15.54 36.58
CA ASN A 9 -6.81 -16.92 36.10
C ASN A 9 -6.02 -17.78 37.10
N GLY A 10 -6.30 -17.64 38.40
CA GLY A 10 -5.57 -18.38 39.43
C GLY A 10 -4.33 -17.66 40.00
N LYS A 11 -3.78 -16.66 39.30
CA LYS A 11 -2.51 -15.99 39.64
C LYS A 11 -2.76 -14.71 40.45
N GLU A 12 -2.02 -14.53 41.54
CA GLU A 12 -2.03 -13.29 42.33
C GLU A 12 -1.25 -12.19 41.61
N ILE A 13 -1.85 -10.99 41.53
CA ILE A 13 -1.30 -9.82 40.84
C ILE A 13 -1.41 -8.62 41.79
N GLU A 14 -0.39 -7.77 41.76
CA GLU A 14 -0.41 -6.45 42.38
C GLU A 14 -0.46 -5.38 41.29
N ALA A 15 -1.44 -4.48 41.37
CA ALA A 15 -1.63 -3.44 40.37
C ALA A 15 -1.95 -2.08 40.99
N THR A 16 -1.68 -1.02 40.23
CA THR A 16 -1.99 0.36 40.64
C THR A 16 -3.51 0.57 40.63
N PRO A 17 -4.11 1.15 41.69
CA PRO A 17 -5.51 1.51 41.71
C PRO A 17 -5.91 2.38 40.50
N GLY A 18 -7.15 2.23 40.04
CA GLY A 18 -7.69 3.01 38.92
C GLY A 18 -7.59 2.32 37.57
N LYS A 19 -6.68 1.36 37.37
CA LYS A 19 -6.57 0.61 36.10
C LYS A 19 -7.81 -0.24 35.79
N THR A 20 -8.04 -0.51 34.52
CA THR A 20 -9.08 -1.45 34.06
C THR A 20 -8.59 -2.89 34.16
N ILE A 21 -9.50 -3.86 34.15
CA ILE A 21 -9.12 -5.29 34.12
C ILE A 21 -8.26 -5.57 32.87
N LEU A 22 -8.64 -5.01 31.72
CA LEU A 22 -7.93 -5.23 30.46
C LEU A 22 -6.49 -4.72 30.50
N GLU A 23 -6.27 -3.50 31.02
CA GLU A 23 -4.93 -2.93 31.19
C GLU A 23 -4.03 -3.84 32.04
N VAL A 24 -4.53 -4.30 33.20
CA VAL A 24 -3.75 -5.17 34.09
C VAL A 24 -3.44 -6.53 33.43
N VAL A 25 -4.38 -7.08 32.66
CA VAL A 25 -4.19 -8.34 31.93
C VAL A 25 -3.09 -8.19 30.86
N HIS A 26 -3.13 -7.12 30.07
CA HIS A 26 -2.15 -6.88 29.00
C HIS A 26 -0.77 -6.53 29.54
N GLU A 27 -0.66 -5.63 30.52
CA GLU A 27 0.62 -5.23 31.14
C GLU A 27 1.37 -6.40 31.77
N ASN A 28 0.64 -7.42 32.25
CA ASN A 28 1.22 -8.60 32.89
C ASN A 28 1.29 -9.82 31.94
N GLY A 29 0.92 -9.66 30.67
CA GLY A 29 0.94 -10.73 29.66
C GLY A 29 0.12 -11.96 30.05
N LEU A 30 -1.05 -11.76 30.67
CA LEU A 30 -1.84 -12.85 31.26
C LEU A 30 -2.81 -13.53 30.29
N ASP A 31 -3.33 -12.77 29.32
CA ASP A 31 -4.23 -13.23 28.25
C ASP A 31 -4.32 -12.15 27.15
N SER A 32 -4.77 -12.53 25.97
CA SER A 32 -4.92 -11.68 24.78
C SER A 32 -6.37 -11.22 24.55
N ILE A 33 -7.11 -10.88 25.63
CA ILE A 33 -8.57 -10.64 25.61
C ILE A 33 -8.97 -9.81 24.37
N PRO A 34 -9.85 -10.33 23.49
CA PRO A 34 -10.14 -9.70 22.21
C PRO A 34 -10.92 -8.39 22.36
N THR A 35 -10.66 -7.42 21.49
CA THR A 35 -11.33 -6.11 21.50
C THR A 35 -11.54 -5.55 20.10
N LEU A 36 -12.72 -5.01 19.83
CA LEU A 36 -12.99 -4.24 18.60
C LEU A 36 -13.12 -2.73 18.85
N CYS A 37 -13.67 -2.34 20.00
CA CYS A 37 -13.92 -0.94 20.33
C CYS A 37 -12.91 -0.33 21.29
N HIS A 38 -11.90 -1.08 21.73
CA HIS A 38 -10.87 -0.57 22.64
C HIS A 38 -9.65 -0.09 21.84
N SER A 39 -8.97 0.92 22.37
CA SER A 39 -7.66 1.41 21.94
C SER A 39 -6.98 1.93 23.22
N PRO A 40 -5.72 1.57 23.51
CA PRO A 40 -5.04 2.00 24.75
C PRO A 40 -5.02 3.53 24.97
N GLU A 41 -5.06 4.30 23.90
CA GLU A 41 -5.02 5.75 23.86
C GLU A 41 -6.41 6.43 23.97
N LEU A 42 -7.49 5.66 24.10
CA LEU A 42 -8.86 6.18 24.17
C LEU A 42 -9.54 5.76 25.47
N GLU A 43 -10.36 6.67 26.02
CA GLU A 43 -11.20 6.37 27.18
C GLU A 43 -12.08 5.13 26.95
N PRO A 44 -12.27 4.28 27.98
CA PRO A 44 -13.11 3.09 27.90
C PRO A 44 -14.52 3.34 27.34
N TYR A 45 -14.93 2.52 26.38
CA TYR A 45 -16.26 2.62 25.74
C TYR A 45 -17.17 1.41 25.97
N GLY A 46 -16.61 0.20 25.94
CA GLY A 46 -17.34 -1.02 26.33
C GLY A 46 -18.54 -1.43 25.46
N SER A 47 -18.57 -1.06 24.18
CA SER A 47 -19.76 -1.27 23.31
C SER A 47 -19.77 -2.57 22.50
N CYS A 48 -18.61 -3.15 22.18
CA CYS A 48 -18.55 -4.36 21.35
C CYS A 48 -18.85 -5.66 22.12
N PHE A 49 -18.72 -5.66 23.45
CA PHE A 49 -18.88 -6.82 24.34
C PHE A 49 -17.99 -8.05 24.03
N VAL A 50 -17.00 -7.92 23.14
CA VAL A 50 -16.06 -9.00 22.84
C VAL A 50 -15.05 -9.21 23.99
N CYS A 51 -14.72 -8.15 24.73
CA CYS A 51 -13.75 -8.19 25.83
C CYS A 51 -14.34 -8.63 27.19
N VAL A 52 -15.47 -9.34 27.19
CA VAL A 52 -16.13 -9.74 28.44
C VAL A 52 -15.31 -10.78 29.22
N VAL A 53 -15.35 -10.65 30.54
CA VAL A 53 -14.72 -11.54 31.51
C VAL A 53 -15.66 -11.84 32.67
N GLN A 54 -15.35 -12.88 33.44
CA GLN A 54 -16.11 -13.24 34.63
C GLN A 54 -15.39 -12.76 35.88
N VAL A 55 -16.11 -12.04 36.74
CA VAL A 55 -15.64 -11.67 38.09
C VAL A 55 -16.42 -12.50 39.10
N LYS A 56 -15.70 -13.23 39.96
CA LYS A 56 -16.33 -14.09 40.97
C LYS A 56 -17.22 -13.28 41.91
N GLY A 57 -18.40 -13.83 42.21
CA GLY A 57 -19.43 -13.14 43.00
C GLY A 57 -20.32 -12.18 42.21
N ARG A 58 -20.02 -11.88 40.93
CA ARG A 58 -20.93 -11.17 40.02
C ARG A 58 -21.72 -12.14 39.14
N GLY A 59 -23.02 -11.92 39.03
CA GLY A 59 -23.91 -12.78 38.22
C GLY A 59 -23.74 -12.62 36.71
N ASN A 60 -23.37 -11.41 36.25
CA ASN A 60 -23.18 -11.08 34.84
C ASN A 60 -21.70 -11.04 34.47
N LEU A 61 -21.39 -11.35 33.20
CA LEU A 61 -20.08 -11.03 32.63
C LEU A 61 -19.94 -9.51 32.53
N VAL A 62 -18.71 -9.02 32.68
CA VAL A 62 -18.40 -7.58 32.66
C VAL A 62 -17.37 -7.27 31.58
N PRO A 63 -17.44 -6.11 30.92
CA PRO A 63 -16.42 -5.71 29.95
C PRO A 63 -15.10 -5.41 30.66
N ALA A 64 -14.04 -6.15 30.31
CA ALA A 64 -12.71 -5.94 30.90
C ALA A 64 -12.16 -4.53 30.65
N CYS A 65 -12.44 -3.95 29.46
CA CYS A 65 -11.95 -2.63 29.09
C CYS A 65 -12.53 -1.46 29.90
N ALA A 66 -13.67 -1.64 30.57
CA ALA A 66 -14.34 -0.56 31.30
C ALA A 66 -14.50 -0.84 32.80
N THR A 67 -14.21 -2.06 33.25
CA THR A 67 -14.32 -2.43 34.65
C THR A 67 -13.00 -2.13 35.35
N ARG A 68 -12.99 -1.22 36.33
CA ARG A 68 -11.81 -0.94 37.15
C ARG A 68 -11.53 -2.05 38.16
N ILE A 69 -10.25 -2.32 38.41
CA ILE A 69 -9.81 -3.30 39.39
C ILE A 69 -10.14 -2.85 40.82
N ALA A 70 -10.36 -3.81 41.73
CA ALA A 70 -10.57 -3.56 43.15
C ALA A 70 -9.85 -4.63 43.99
N GLN A 71 -9.63 -4.32 45.27
CA GLN A 71 -9.00 -5.22 46.23
C GLN A 71 -9.76 -6.56 46.31
N ASP A 72 -9.00 -7.66 46.32
CA ASP A 72 -9.46 -9.05 46.43
C ASP A 72 -10.40 -9.50 45.29
N MET A 73 -10.37 -8.82 44.15
CA MET A 73 -11.13 -9.24 42.96
C MET A 73 -10.56 -10.55 42.39
N GLU A 74 -11.42 -11.53 42.10
CA GLU A 74 -11.03 -12.79 41.42
C GLU A 74 -11.68 -12.84 40.02
N ILE A 75 -10.85 -12.96 38.99
CA ILE A 75 -11.21 -12.77 37.58
C ILE A 75 -10.83 -14.02 36.78
N GLU A 76 -11.75 -14.50 35.95
CA GLU A 76 -11.51 -15.50 34.91
C GLU A 76 -11.69 -14.86 33.54
N THR A 77 -10.72 -15.04 32.65
CA THR A 77 -10.73 -14.45 31.30
C THR A 77 -11.22 -15.41 30.22
N ARG A 78 -11.25 -16.72 30.53
CA ARG A 78 -11.69 -17.79 29.62
C ARG A 78 -12.48 -18.87 30.39
N ASN A 79 -13.69 -19.16 29.90
CA ASN A 79 -14.50 -20.34 30.23
C ASN A 79 -15.62 -20.47 29.19
N GLU A 80 -16.38 -21.57 29.21
CA GLU A 80 -17.44 -21.84 28.21
C GLU A 80 -18.47 -20.70 28.12
N ARG A 81 -18.83 -20.08 29.25
CA ARG A 81 -19.79 -18.97 29.29
C ARG A 81 -19.24 -17.72 28.61
N ILE A 82 -17.96 -17.41 28.82
CA ILE A 82 -17.28 -16.28 28.17
C ILE A 82 -17.18 -16.53 26.67
N LEU A 83 -16.74 -17.72 26.24
CA LEU A 83 -16.60 -18.08 24.83
C LEU A 83 -17.95 -17.98 24.10
N ALA A 84 -19.02 -18.53 24.68
CA ALA A 84 -20.36 -18.45 24.11
C ALA A 84 -20.87 -17.00 23.99
N SER A 85 -20.59 -16.16 25.00
CA SER A 85 -20.95 -14.74 24.97
C SER A 85 -20.19 -13.97 23.89
N ARG A 86 -18.89 -14.25 23.70
CA ARG A 86 -18.07 -13.63 22.64
C ARG A 86 -18.57 -14.03 21.26
N LYS A 87 -18.79 -15.32 21.04
CA LYS A 87 -19.37 -15.85 19.79
C LYS A 87 -20.71 -15.16 19.47
N THR A 88 -21.62 -15.08 20.44
CA THR A 88 -22.92 -14.40 20.25
C THR A 88 -22.76 -12.93 19.88
N ALA A 89 -21.82 -12.21 20.53
CA ALA A 89 -21.56 -10.81 20.21
C ALA A 89 -21.04 -10.64 18.77
N LEU A 90 -20.14 -11.51 18.33
CA LEU A 90 -19.60 -11.52 16.97
C LEU A 90 -20.68 -11.86 15.93
N GLU A 91 -21.51 -12.89 16.19
CA GLU A 91 -22.65 -13.25 15.33
C GLU A 91 -23.61 -12.07 15.13
N LEU A 92 -23.92 -11.31 16.20
CA LEU A 92 -24.75 -10.11 16.11
C LEU A 92 -24.08 -8.99 15.31
N LEU A 93 -22.78 -8.77 15.46
CA LEU A 93 -22.04 -7.77 14.68
C LEU A 93 -22.00 -8.14 13.19
N LEU A 94 -21.76 -9.42 12.89
CA LEU A 94 -21.68 -9.96 11.53
C LEU A 94 -23.04 -10.04 10.83
N SER A 95 -24.14 -10.21 11.58
CA SER A 95 -25.51 -10.23 11.03
C SER A 95 -25.87 -8.99 10.20
N ASN A 96 -25.13 -7.89 10.38
CA ASN A 96 -25.34 -6.62 9.70
C ASN A 96 -24.09 -6.14 8.91
N HIS A 97 -23.16 -7.04 8.60
CA HIS A 97 -21.90 -6.75 7.89
C HIS A 97 -22.03 -7.08 6.40
N TYR A 98 -22.69 -6.22 5.63
CA TYR A 98 -22.97 -6.44 4.19
C TYR A 98 -21.75 -6.16 3.30
N ALA A 99 -20.73 -7.01 3.37
CA ALA A 99 -19.48 -6.83 2.65
C ALA A 99 -18.96 -8.14 2.08
N ASP A 100 -18.00 -8.02 1.16
CA ASP A 100 -17.24 -9.15 0.64
C ASP A 100 -15.84 -9.11 1.23
N CYS A 101 -15.46 -10.15 1.97
CA CYS A 101 -14.11 -10.33 2.48
C CYS A 101 -13.15 -10.55 1.30
N ILE A 102 -13.53 -11.45 0.39
CA ILE A 102 -12.79 -11.78 -0.83
C ILE A 102 -13.58 -11.35 -2.06
N SER A 103 -12.94 -11.27 -3.22
CA SER A 103 -13.60 -10.85 -4.45
C SER A 103 -14.42 -11.98 -5.08
N PRO A 104 -15.55 -11.69 -5.77
CA PRO A 104 -16.33 -12.72 -6.48
C PRO A 104 -15.51 -13.51 -7.51
N CYS A 105 -14.56 -12.86 -8.18
CA CYS A 105 -13.67 -13.51 -9.13
C CYS A 105 -12.65 -14.46 -8.48
N MET A 106 -12.27 -14.21 -7.22
CA MET A 106 -11.45 -15.14 -6.43
C MET A 106 -12.28 -16.33 -5.95
N GLU A 107 -13.50 -16.08 -5.46
CA GLU A 107 -14.45 -17.11 -5.02
C GLU A 107 -14.89 -18.03 -6.18
N GLY A 108 -15.17 -17.46 -7.36
CA GLY A 108 -15.53 -18.20 -8.57
C GLY A 108 -14.38 -18.99 -9.18
N CYS A 109 -13.13 -18.73 -8.78
CA CYS A 109 -11.98 -19.51 -9.24
C CYS A 109 -11.87 -20.82 -8.45
N PRO A 110 -11.94 -22.00 -9.08
CA PRO A 110 -11.85 -23.29 -8.36
C PRO A 110 -10.57 -23.47 -7.55
N ALA A 111 -9.45 -22.89 -8.03
CA ALA A 111 -8.17 -22.90 -7.33
C ALA A 111 -8.00 -21.75 -6.31
N GLY A 112 -8.94 -20.80 -6.27
CA GLY A 112 -8.92 -19.65 -5.35
C GLY A 112 -7.86 -18.59 -5.68
N VAL A 113 -7.52 -18.39 -6.96
CA VAL A 113 -6.50 -17.42 -7.41
C VAL A 113 -6.94 -15.98 -7.11
N ASP A 114 -6.05 -15.14 -6.58
CA ASP A 114 -6.32 -13.73 -6.31
C ASP A 114 -6.30 -12.87 -7.59
N ALA A 115 -7.42 -12.87 -8.32
CA ALA A 115 -7.61 -12.03 -9.49
C ALA A 115 -7.41 -10.54 -9.23
N GLN A 116 -7.90 -10.01 -8.11
CA GLN A 116 -7.79 -8.57 -7.85
C GLN A 116 -6.38 -8.17 -7.46
N GLY A 117 -5.67 -9.03 -6.73
CA GLY A 117 -4.28 -8.80 -6.36
C GLY A 117 -3.35 -8.73 -7.57
N TYR A 118 -3.40 -9.71 -8.50
CA TYR A 118 -2.50 -9.64 -9.66
C TYR A 118 -2.90 -8.58 -10.68
N ILE A 119 -4.19 -8.20 -10.76
CA ILE A 119 -4.62 -7.02 -11.54
C ILE A 119 -3.98 -5.76 -10.98
N ALA A 120 -3.95 -5.61 -9.65
CA ALA A 120 -3.31 -4.47 -9.00
C ALA A 120 -1.80 -4.43 -9.22
N LEU A 121 -1.13 -5.58 -9.11
CA LEU A 121 0.29 -5.68 -9.40
C LEU A 121 0.59 -5.41 -10.88
N SER A 122 -0.27 -5.86 -11.79
CA SER A 122 -0.18 -5.55 -13.23
C SER A 122 -0.36 -4.04 -13.48
N ALA A 123 -1.37 -3.40 -12.89
CA ALA A 123 -1.58 -1.95 -12.96
C ALA A 123 -0.38 -1.14 -12.42
N MET A 124 0.36 -1.73 -11.48
CA MET A 124 1.56 -1.15 -10.88
C MET A 124 2.84 -1.43 -11.68
N GLY A 125 2.79 -2.21 -12.77
CA GLY A 125 3.97 -2.64 -13.54
C GLY A 125 4.80 -3.73 -12.85
N GLN A 126 4.28 -4.35 -11.79
CA GLN A 126 4.95 -5.36 -10.97
C GLN A 126 4.63 -6.77 -11.50
N TYR A 127 4.96 -7.06 -12.75
CA TYR A 127 4.54 -8.29 -13.44
C TYR A 127 5.09 -9.57 -12.79
N GLN A 128 6.34 -9.55 -12.34
CA GLN A 128 6.93 -10.68 -11.63
C GLN A 128 6.15 -11.00 -10.35
N LYS A 129 5.90 -10.00 -9.49
CA LYS A 129 5.10 -10.17 -8.28
C LYS A 129 3.67 -10.64 -8.61
N ALA A 130 3.10 -10.17 -9.72
CA ALA A 130 1.77 -10.60 -10.18
C ALA A 130 1.73 -12.09 -10.51
N VAL A 131 2.74 -12.60 -11.23
CA VAL A 131 2.87 -14.03 -11.55
C VAL A 131 3.13 -14.86 -10.29
N ASP A 132 3.99 -14.41 -9.39
CA ASP A 132 4.27 -15.11 -8.13
C ASP A 132 3.02 -15.23 -7.25
N LEU A 133 2.21 -14.17 -7.15
CA LEU A 133 0.92 -14.19 -6.46
C LEU A 133 -0.04 -15.21 -7.10
N ILE A 134 -0.05 -15.36 -8.43
CA ILE A 134 -0.85 -16.41 -9.08
C ILE A 134 -0.35 -17.80 -8.67
N ARG A 135 0.98 -18.00 -8.61
CA ARG A 135 1.63 -19.29 -8.28
C ARG A 135 1.44 -19.75 -6.83
N GLU A 136 0.99 -18.87 -5.93
CA GLU A 136 0.54 -19.29 -4.60
C GLU A 136 -0.63 -20.26 -4.65
N LYS A 137 -1.46 -20.18 -5.70
CA LYS A 137 -2.68 -20.99 -5.84
C LYS A 137 -2.69 -21.83 -7.12
N ASN A 138 -2.05 -21.35 -8.19
CA ASN A 138 -1.99 -22.00 -9.49
C ASN A 138 -0.55 -21.97 -10.04
N PRO A 139 0.20 -23.09 -10.03
CA PRO A 139 1.57 -23.13 -10.54
C PRO A 139 1.70 -23.11 -12.06
N LEU A 140 0.57 -23.14 -12.79
CA LEU A 140 0.52 -23.14 -14.24
C LEU A 140 -0.21 -21.88 -14.78
N PRO A 141 0.27 -20.65 -14.45
CA PRO A 141 -0.35 -19.41 -14.88
C PRO A 141 -0.42 -19.25 -16.41
N ALA A 142 0.67 -19.53 -17.14
CA ALA A 142 0.78 -19.30 -18.57
C ALA A 142 -0.05 -20.29 -19.39
N MET A 143 -0.15 -21.55 -18.92
CA MET A 143 -1.10 -22.52 -19.48
C MET A 143 -2.55 -22.08 -19.23
N CYS A 144 -2.89 -21.71 -17.98
CA CYS A 144 -4.25 -21.25 -17.67
C CYS A 144 -4.63 -19.95 -18.40
N ALA A 145 -3.67 -19.09 -18.71
CA ALA A 145 -3.88 -17.90 -19.54
C ALA A 145 -4.32 -18.22 -20.98
N ARG A 146 -4.13 -19.46 -21.44
CA ARG A 146 -4.47 -19.91 -22.79
C ARG A 146 -5.70 -20.81 -22.85
N VAL A 147 -5.86 -21.72 -21.88
CA VAL A 147 -6.86 -22.81 -21.98
C VAL A 147 -7.96 -22.77 -20.91
N CYS A 148 -7.87 -21.87 -19.93
CA CYS A 148 -8.86 -21.78 -18.85
C CYS A 148 -10.22 -21.31 -19.37
N VAL A 149 -11.30 -21.87 -18.83
CA VAL A 149 -12.69 -21.50 -19.13
C VAL A 149 -13.20 -20.27 -18.33
N ARG A 150 -12.29 -19.53 -17.67
CA ARG A 150 -12.54 -18.19 -17.11
C ARG A 150 -13.76 -18.02 -16.19
N LYS A 151 -14.07 -19.01 -15.33
CA LYS A 151 -15.15 -18.91 -14.31
C LYS A 151 -15.09 -17.63 -13.45
N CYS A 152 -13.90 -17.05 -13.28
CA CYS A 152 -13.71 -15.76 -12.60
C CYS A 152 -14.32 -14.56 -13.34
N GLU A 153 -14.41 -14.59 -14.66
CA GLU A 153 -15.05 -13.55 -15.49
C GLU A 153 -16.58 -13.69 -15.46
N ASP A 154 -17.12 -14.91 -15.32
CA ASP A 154 -18.56 -15.17 -15.20
C ASP A 154 -19.16 -14.57 -13.92
N GLU A 155 -18.38 -14.51 -12.83
CA GLU A 155 -18.76 -13.91 -11.55
C GLU A 155 -18.37 -12.42 -11.45
N CYS A 156 -17.82 -11.83 -12.51
CA CYS A 156 -17.37 -10.44 -12.50
C CYS A 156 -18.57 -9.47 -12.48
N ARG A 157 -18.77 -8.78 -11.34
CA ARG A 157 -19.87 -7.80 -11.16
C ARG A 157 -19.93 -6.69 -12.19
N ARG A 158 -18.85 -6.42 -12.92
CA ARG A 158 -18.86 -5.41 -13.97
C ARG A 158 -19.75 -5.78 -15.18
N MET A 159 -20.08 -7.06 -15.34
CA MET A 159 -21.05 -7.51 -16.34
C MET A 159 -22.44 -6.83 -16.20
N ASP A 160 -22.80 -6.33 -15.02
CA ASP A 160 -24.05 -5.58 -14.80
C ASP A 160 -24.00 -4.14 -15.34
N ILE A 161 -22.81 -3.65 -15.68
CA ILE A 161 -22.55 -2.32 -16.23
C ILE A 161 -22.33 -2.42 -17.74
N ASP A 162 -21.29 -3.14 -18.15
CA ASP A 162 -20.89 -3.33 -19.55
C ASP A 162 -20.43 -4.77 -19.84
N ALA A 163 -19.14 -5.06 -19.72
CA ALA A 163 -18.52 -6.36 -19.98
C ALA A 163 -17.56 -6.71 -18.83
N PRO A 164 -17.36 -8.01 -18.51
CA PRO A 164 -16.43 -8.40 -17.47
C PRO A 164 -15.01 -7.86 -17.75
N VAL A 165 -14.22 -7.72 -16.69
CA VAL A 165 -12.79 -7.48 -16.84
C VAL A 165 -12.17 -8.69 -17.54
N ALA A 166 -11.25 -8.47 -18.47
CA ALA A 166 -10.52 -9.52 -19.17
C ALA A 166 -9.42 -10.12 -18.29
N ILE A 167 -9.84 -10.67 -17.15
CA ILE A 167 -9.02 -11.24 -16.09
C ILE A 167 -8.02 -12.27 -16.66
N ASN A 168 -8.46 -13.11 -17.58
CA ASN A 168 -7.60 -14.11 -18.21
C ASN A 168 -6.53 -13.51 -19.14
N ASN A 169 -6.85 -12.42 -19.83
CA ASN A 169 -5.92 -11.75 -20.73
C ASN A 169 -4.86 -10.95 -19.95
N ILE A 170 -5.24 -10.33 -18.82
CA ILE A 170 -4.28 -9.72 -17.89
C ILE A 170 -3.33 -10.79 -17.34
N LYS A 171 -3.87 -11.97 -16.94
CA LYS A 171 -3.04 -13.11 -16.52
C LYS A 171 -2.05 -13.51 -17.61
N ARG A 172 -2.50 -13.55 -18.87
CA ARG A 172 -1.64 -13.84 -20.02
C ARG A 172 -0.52 -12.83 -20.18
N PHE A 173 -0.86 -11.55 -20.15
CA PHE A 173 0.09 -10.45 -20.27
C PHE A 173 1.21 -10.56 -19.22
N VAL A 174 0.86 -10.77 -17.95
CA VAL A 174 1.88 -10.89 -16.90
C VAL A 174 2.67 -12.21 -16.98
N SER A 175 2.05 -13.33 -17.39
CA SER A 175 2.74 -14.61 -17.48
C SER A 175 3.65 -14.75 -18.69
N ASP A 176 3.38 -13.98 -19.75
CA ASP A 176 4.20 -13.94 -20.96
C ASP A 176 5.34 -12.89 -20.83
N SER A 177 5.41 -12.15 -19.71
CA SER A 177 6.49 -11.18 -19.47
C SER A 177 7.86 -11.88 -19.41
N PRO A 178 8.95 -11.21 -19.87
CA PRO A 178 10.29 -11.80 -19.86
C PRO A 178 10.74 -12.26 -18.46
N GLU A 179 10.32 -11.53 -17.44
CA GLU A 179 10.75 -11.72 -16.06
C GLU A 179 10.07 -12.90 -15.38
N ALA A 180 8.92 -13.39 -15.89
CA ALA A 180 7.98 -14.31 -15.22
C ALA A 180 8.59 -15.61 -14.66
N TYR A 181 9.84 -15.95 -14.99
CA TYR A 181 10.56 -17.15 -14.56
C TYR A 181 11.96 -16.86 -13.99
N ASP A 182 12.27 -15.60 -13.68
CA ASP A 182 13.57 -15.14 -13.17
C ASP A 182 13.80 -15.54 -11.71
N THR A 183 12.72 -15.75 -10.95
CA THR A 183 12.79 -16.12 -9.53
C THR A 183 13.04 -17.61 -9.34
N VAL A 184 13.59 -17.95 -8.17
CA VAL A 184 13.68 -19.33 -7.70
C VAL A 184 12.63 -19.53 -6.62
N PRO A 185 11.79 -20.59 -6.68
CA PRO A 185 10.78 -20.84 -5.66
C PRO A 185 11.40 -21.05 -4.28
N GLU A 186 10.90 -20.34 -3.27
CA GLU A 186 11.25 -20.61 -1.88
C GLU A 186 10.67 -21.95 -1.41
N CYS A 187 11.53 -22.82 -0.90
CA CYS A 187 11.15 -24.15 -0.42
C CYS A 187 11.47 -24.29 1.07
N ALA A 188 10.57 -24.93 1.82
CA ALA A 188 10.81 -25.31 3.20
C ALA A 188 11.96 -26.33 3.30
N PRO A 189 12.60 -26.46 4.49
CA PRO A 189 13.65 -27.45 4.70
C PRO A 189 13.20 -28.87 4.33
N ASP A 190 14.13 -29.66 3.79
CA ASP A 190 13.89 -31.06 3.43
C ASP A 190 13.36 -31.86 4.64
N THR A 191 12.20 -32.48 4.46
CA THR A 191 11.52 -33.27 5.49
C THR A 191 12.00 -34.73 5.50
N GLY A 192 12.78 -35.14 4.49
CA GLY A 192 13.19 -36.53 4.25
C GLY A 192 12.06 -37.43 3.74
N LYS A 193 10.87 -36.86 3.50
CA LYS A 193 9.69 -37.58 3.00
C LYS A 193 9.61 -37.53 1.48
N THR A 194 9.08 -38.60 0.89
CA THR A 194 8.93 -38.71 -0.56
C THR A 194 7.51 -39.13 -0.97
N VAL A 195 7.02 -38.61 -2.09
CA VAL A 195 5.67 -38.90 -2.61
C VAL A 195 5.76 -39.31 -4.07
N ALA A 196 5.17 -40.46 -4.42
CA ALA A 196 4.97 -40.84 -5.81
C ALA A 196 3.75 -40.13 -6.38
N ILE A 197 3.89 -39.54 -7.56
CA ILE A 197 2.81 -38.89 -8.30
C ILE A 197 2.66 -39.62 -9.63
N ILE A 198 1.50 -40.20 -9.89
CA ILE A 198 1.20 -40.90 -11.14
C ILE A 198 0.52 -39.91 -12.09
N GLY A 199 1.22 -39.56 -13.17
CA GLY A 199 0.77 -38.63 -14.22
C GLY A 199 1.33 -37.22 -14.07
N SER A 200 1.84 -36.66 -15.17
CA SER A 200 2.36 -35.28 -15.25
C SER A 200 1.34 -34.28 -15.80
N GLY A 201 0.05 -34.55 -15.64
CA GLY A 201 -1.04 -33.62 -15.98
C GLY A 201 -1.18 -32.46 -14.98
N PRO A 202 -2.20 -31.59 -15.14
CA PRO A 202 -2.37 -30.38 -14.32
C PRO A 202 -2.46 -30.68 -12.82
N ALA A 203 -3.20 -31.73 -12.43
CA ALA A 203 -3.31 -32.15 -11.03
C ALA A 203 -1.96 -32.64 -10.46
N GLY A 204 -1.25 -33.48 -11.20
CA GLY A 204 0.04 -34.06 -10.77
C GLY A 204 1.16 -33.02 -10.66
N LEU A 205 1.29 -32.14 -11.66
CA LEU A 205 2.22 -31.01 -11.63
C LEU A 205 1.92 -30.05 -10.47
N THR A 206 0.64 -29.79 -10.21
CA THR A 206 0.22 -28.95 -9.08
C THR A 206 0.54 -29.60 -7.74
N ALA A 207 0.29 -30.90 -7.60
CA ALA A 207 0.64 -31.63 -6.39
C ALA A 207 2.15 -31.61 -6.14
N ALA A 208 2.95 -31.81 -7.20
CA ALA A 208 4.41 -31.76 -7.14
C ALA A 208 4.94 -30.39 -6.69
N TRP A 209 4.37 -29.31 -7.23
CA TRP A 209 4.72 -27.94 -6.84
C TRP A 209 4.55 -27.69 -5.34
N PHE A 210 3.35 -27.95 -4.80
CA PHE A 210 3.05 -27.66 -3.40
C PHE A 210 3.77 -28.60 -2.42
N LEU A 211 3.96 -29.87 -2.79
CA LEU A 211 4.76 -30.81 -1.99
C LEU A 211 6.24 -30.41 -1.97
N GLY A 212 6.81 -30.07 -3.13
CA GLY A 212 8.20 -29.62 -3.25
C GLY A 212 8.46 -28.33 -2.47
N LYS A 213 7.57 -27.32 -2.58
CA LYS A 213 7.64 -26.11 -1.74
C LYS A 213 7.59 -26.42 -0.23
N SER A 214 6.96 -27.52 0.16
CA SER A 214 6.87 -27.95 1.56
C SER A 214 8.06 -28.81 2.01
N GLY A 215 9.10 -28.95 1.20
CA GLY A 215 10.28 -29.76 1.51
C GLY A 215 10.03 -31.27 1.43
N ILE A 216 8.93 -31.71 0.80
CA ILE A 216 8.62 -33.12 0.56
C ILE A 216 9.00 -33.44 -0.89
N LYS A 217 9.84 -34.45 -1.12
CA LYS A 217 10.35 -34.77 -2.46
C LYS A 217 9.25 -35.42 -3.32
N PRO A 218 8.75 -34.75 -4.38
CA PRO A 218 7.82 -35.36 -5.33
C PRO A 218 8.57 -36.13 -6.41
N VAL A 219 8.10 -37.34 -6.73
CA VAL A 219 8.60 -38.15 -7.85
C VAL A 219 7.42 -38.46 -8.77
N ILE A 220 7.38 -37.80 -9.93
CA ILE A 220 6.34 -37.97 -10.95
C ILE A 220 6.72 -39.13 -11.87
N TYR A 221 5.79 -40.06 -12.07
CA TYR A 221 5.88 -41.15 -13.04
C TYR A 221 4.93 -40.84 -14.19
N GLU A 222 5.48 -40.60 -15.38
CA GLU A 222 4.75 -40.25 -16.59
C GLU A 222 4.87 -41.38 -17.62
N ALA A 223 3.73 -41.82 -18.15
CA ALA A 223 3.67 -42.93 -19.09
C ALA A 223 4.17 -42.55 -20.49
N LYS A 224 4.09 -41.27 -20.86
CA LYS A 224 4.58 -40.75 -22.14
C LYS A 224 6.03 -40.27 -22.07
N GLU A 225 6.65 -40.03 -23.23
CA GLU A 225 8.05 -39.59 -23.35
C GLU A 225 8.24 -38.12 -22.92
N ARG A 226 7.21 -37.28 -23.09
CA ARG A 226 7.21 -35.86 -22.69
C ARG A 226 6.15 -35.58 -21.63
N THR A 227 6.45 -34.63 -20.76
CA THR A 227 5.62 -34.20 -19.62
C THR A 227 4.39 -33.39 -20.04
N GLY A 228 3.45 -33.17 -19.13
CA GLY A 228 2.26 -32.33 -19.34
C GLY A 228 0.96 -33.12 -19.51
N GLY A 229 1.03 -34.44 -19.69
CA GLY A 229 -0.13 -35.31 -19.87
C GLY A 229 -1.09 -34.77 -20.93
N MET A 230 -2.39 -34.78 -20.63
CA MET A 230 -3.42 -34.28 -21.56
C MET A 230 -3.30 -32.79 -21.94
N LEU A 231 -2.51 -31.98 -21.22
CA LEU A 231 -2.24 -30.60 -21.65
C LEU A 231 -1.41 -30.58 -22.94
N ARG A 232 -0.44 -31.49 -23.08
CA ARG A 232 0.41 -31.57 -24.26
C ARG A 232 -0.26 -32.33 -25.40
N TYR A 233 -0.76 -33.51 -25.11
CA TYR A 233 -1.24 -34.41 -26.16
C TYR A 233 -2.73 -34.22 -26.48
N GLY A 234 -3.48 -33.54 -25.60
CA GLY A 234 -4.91 -33.30 -25.77
C GLY A 234 -5.28 -31.89 -26.21
N ILE A 235 -4.35 -30.93 -26.16
CA ILE A 235 -4.57 -29.54 -26.57
C ILE A 235 -3.62 -29.21 -27.72
N PRO A 236 -4.10 -28.75 -28.88
CA PRO A 236 -3.25 -28.44 -30.02
C PRO A 236 -2.25 -27.29 -29.75
N GLU A 237 -1.09 -27.35 -30.41
CA GLU A 237 0.03 -26.40 -30.24
C GLU A 237 -0.33 -24.94 -30.57
N TYR A 238 -1.23 -24.69 -31.53
CA TYR A 238 -1.69 -23.33 -31.87
C TYR A 238 -2.45 -22.63 -30.73
N ARG A 239 -2.86 -23.41 -29.72
CA ARG A 239 -3.63 -22.95 -28.55
C ARG A 239 -2.77 -23.00 -27.29
N LEU A 240 -1.97 -24.05 -27.11
CA LEU A 240 -0.99 -24.17 -26.04
C LEU A 240 0.37 -24.57 -26.62
N PRO A 241 1.27 -23.59 -26.86
CA PRO A 241 2.59 -23.89 -27.39
C PRO A 241 3.40 -24.79 -26.46
N ASP A 242 4.11 -25.75 -27.04
CA ASP A 242 4.92 -26.74 -26.32
C ASP A 242 6.00 -26.09 -25.44
N GLU A 243 6.65 -25.04 -25.94
CA GLU A 243 7.71 -24.31 -25.23
C GLU A 243 7.21 -23.61 -23.96
N ILE A 244 5.97 -23.13 -23.97
CA ILE A 244 5.35 -22.49 -22.79
C ILE A 244 5.11 -23.55 -21.71
N LEU A 245 4.58 -24.71 -22.10
CA LEU A 245 4.37 -25.82 -21.17
C LEU A 245 5.69 -26.35 -20.61
N ASP A 246 6.72 -26.49 -21.46
CA ASP A 246 8.05 -26.92 -21.05
C ASP A 246 8.65 -25.97 -19.99
N ARG A 247 8.54 -24.65 -20.19
CA ARG A 247 8.96 -23.64 -19.20
C ARG A 247 8.22 -23.76 -17.87
N GLU A 248 6.91 -24.01 -17.88
CA GLU A 248 6.14 -24.20 -16.64
C GLU A 248 6.55 -25.47 -15.88
N VAL A 249 6.74 -26.58 -16.60
CA VAL A 249 7.21 -27.82 -15.97
C VAL A 249 8.63 -27.65 -15.42
N GLU A 250 9.53 -27.02 -16.17
CA GLU A 250 10.90 -26.74 -15.70
C GLU A 250 10.89 -25.91 -14.42
N TYR A 251 10.05 -24.87 -14.35
CA TYR A 251 9.91 -24.04 -13.17
C TYR A 251 9.42 -24.84 -11.95
N ILE A 252 8.46 -25.76 -12.15
CA ILE A 252 8.01 -26.66 -11.08
C ILE A 252 9.14 -27.59 -10.62
N CYS A 253 9.96 -28.11 -11.53
CA CYS A 253 11.12 -28.94 -11.17
C CYS A 253 12.14 -28.21 -10.27
N ARG A 254 12.18 -26.87 -10.29
CA ARG A 254 13.05 -26.08 -9.39
C ARG A 254 12.71 -26.26 -7.91
N THR A 255 11.51 -26.74 -7.56
CA THR A 255 11.15 -27.10 -6.17
C THR A 255 11.72 -28.45 -5.73
N GLY A 256 12.52 -29.13 -6.57
CA GLY A 256 13.07 -30.45 -6.30
C GLY A 256 12.22 -31.63 -6.80
N ALA A 257 11.21 -31.37 -7.65
CA ALA A 257 10.42 -32.42 -8.28
C ALA A 257 11.28 -33.22 -9.27
N GLU A 258 11.23 -34.55 -9.17
CA GLU A 258 11.85 -35.49 -10.11
C GLU A 258 10.78 -36.04 -11.04
N ILE A 259 11.01 -36.04 -12.36
CA ILE A 259 10.06 -36.59 -13.32
C ILE A 259 10.70 -37.74 -14.10
N ARG A 260 10.01 -38.88 -14.14
CA ARG A 260 10.39 -40.10 -14.84
C ARG A 260 9.40 -40.38 -15.97
N CYS A 261 9.75 -39.95 -17.17
CA CYS A 261 9.00 -40.21 -18.39
C CYS A 261 9.19 -41.66 -18.87
N GLY A 262 8.27 -42.14 -19.71
CA GLY A 262 8.28 -43.49 -20.28
C GLY A 262 8.03 -44.61 -19.26
N VAL A 263 7.47 -44.29 -18.09
CA VAL A 263 7.16 -45.27 -17.03
C VAL A 263 5.65 -45.40 -16.87
N ARG A 264 5.10 -46.55 -17.28
CA ARG A 264 3.67 -46.85 -17.15
C ARG A 264 3.40 -47.65 -15.88
N VAL A 265 2.86 -46.99 -14.87
CA VAL A 265 2.42 -47.64 -13.64
C VAL A 265 1.27 -48.61 -13.93
N GLY A 266 1.33 -49.81 -13.36
CA GLY A 266 0.49 -50.97 -13.68
C GLY A 266 1.12 -51.93 -14.71
N GLN A 267 2.20 -51.53 -15.40
CA GLN A 267 2.95 -52.38 -16.34
C GLN A 267 4.45 -52.45 -15.99
N ASP A 268 5.12 -51.30 -15.90
CA ASP A 268 6.56 -51.22 -15.63
C ASP A 268 6.88 -51.23 -14.13
N VAL A 269 5.99 -50.64 -13.34
CA VAL A 269 6.03 -50.59 -11.86
C VAL A 269 4.60 -50.73 -11.36
N THR A 270 4.38 -51.48 -10.29
CA THR A 270 3.02 -51.64 -9.71
C THR A 270 2.70 -50.53 -8.72
N LEU A 271 1.41 -50.30 -8.44
CA LEU A 271 0.98 -49.34 -7.42
C LEU A 271 1.54 -49.70 -6.04
N GLU A 272 1.59 -50.99 -5.69
CA GLU A 272 2.16 -51.46 -4.41
C GLU A 272 3.67 -51.18 -4.31
N GLU A 273 4.45 -51.45 -5.37
CA GLU A 273 5.88 -51.11 -5.38
C GLU A 273 6.14 -49.61 -5.18
N LEU A 274 5.22 -48.74 -5.58
CA LEU A 274 5.33 -47.30 -5.30
C LEU A 274 5.03 -46.97 -3.83
N ARG A 275 4.06 -47.65 -3.21
CA ARG A 275 3.76 -47.52 -1.77
C ARG A 275 4.90 -48.02 -0.89
N GLU A 276 5.63 -49.05 -1.32
CA GLU A 276 6.81 -49.54 -0.60
C GLU A 276 8.02 -48.57 -0.71
N LYS A 277 8.13 -47.85 -1.84
CA LYS A 277 9.27 -46.96 -2.13
C LYS A 277 9.09 -45.52 -1.63
N HIS A 278 7.84 -45.08 -1.48
CA HIS A 278 7.49 -43.71 -1.15
C HIS A 278 6.55 -43.65 0.05
N ASP A 279 6.59 -42.57 0.82
CA ASP A 279 5.77 -42.45 2.02
C ASP A 279 4.27 -42.26 1.69
N ALA A 280 3.94 -41.71 0.51
CA ALA A 280 2.56 -41.58 0.02
C ALA A 280 2.49 -41.69 -1.51
N VAL A 281 1.29 -41.93 -2.04
CA VAL A 281 1.03 -41.98 -3.49
C VAL A 281 -0.16 -41.08 -3.86
N PHE A 282 0.02 -40.23 -4.87
CA PHE A 282 -1.05 -39.49 -5.54
C PHE A 282 -1.29 -40.04 -6.95
N VAL A 283 -2.55 -40.34 -7.28
CA VAL A 283 -2.96 -40.99 -8.52
C VAL A 283 -3.78 -40.02 -9.37
N GLY A 284 -3.19 -39.53 -10.46
CA GLY A 284 -3.82 -38.61 -11.41
C GLY A 284 -3.58 -39.01 -12.87
N PRO A 285 -4.06 -40.19 -13.32
CA PRO A 285 -3.66 -40.79 -14.59
C PRO A 285 -4.22 -40.06 -15.83
N GLY A 286 -5.22 -39.20 -15.68
CA GLY A 286 -5.90 -38.52 -16.80
C GLY A 286 -6.89 -39.41 -17.56
N ALA A 287 -7.66 -38.80 -18.48
CA ALA A 287 -8.64 -39.49 -19.30
C ALA A 287 -8.18 -39.63 -20.77
N TRP A 288 -7.39 -40.67 -21.03
CA TRP A 288 -6.69 -40.87 -22.32
C TRP A 288 -7.53 -41.51 -23.43
N THR A 289 -8.70 -42.08 -23.14
CA THR A 289 -9.50 -42.79 -24.15
C THR A 289 -10.80 -42.07 -24.44
N GLY A 290 -11.20 -42.00 -25.71
CA GLY A 290 -12.47 -41.39 -26.10
C GLY A 290 -13.68 -42.31 -25.89
N LYS A 291 -14.85 -41.72 -25.69
CA LYS A 291 -16.13 -42.45 -25.70
C LYS A 291 -16.54 -42.76 -27.14
N ALA A 292 -16.88 -44.03 -27.37
CA ALA A 292 -17.46 -44.48 -28.62
C ALA A 292 -18.89 -43.92 -28.81
N MET A 293 -19.26 -43.61 -30.06
CA MET A 293 -20.59 -43.20 -30.51
C MET A 293 -21.66 -44.28 -30.24
N ARG A 294 -21.24 -45.55 -30.13
CA ARG A 294 -22.07 -46.74 -29.91
C ARG A 294 -22.96 -47.05 -31.12
N VAL A 295 -22.39 -46.91 -32.32
CA VAL A 295 -23.05 -47.24 -33.59
C VAL A 295 -22.48 -48.52 -34.18
N GLU A 296 -23.29 -49.24 -34.95
CA GLU A 296 -22.85 -50.45 -35.64
C GLU A 296 -21.76 -50.10 -36.68
N GLY A 297 -20.66 -50.84 -36.69
CA GLY A 297 -19.53 -50.59 -37.61
C GLY A 297 -18.37 -49.77 -37.03
N GLU A 298 -18.48 -49.25 -35.81
CA GLU A 298 -17.54 -48.25 -35.25
C GLU A 298 -16.11 -48.76 -35.03
N PHE A 299 -15.95 -49.98 -34.52
CA PHE A 299 -14.64 -50.54 -34.17
C PHE A 299 -13.99 -51.36 -35.30
N ASP A 300 -14.73 -51.67 -36.36
CA ASP A 300 -14.31 -52.52 -37.48
C ASP A 300 -14.23 -51.77 -38.82
N THR A 301 -14.27 -50.44 -38.80
CA THR A 301 -14.17 -49.58 -39.98
C THR A 301 -12.95 -48.67 -39.89
N GLU A 302 -12.09 -48.72 -40.90
CA GLU A 302 -10.94 -47.83 -41.03
C GLU A 302 -11.41 -46.40 -41.37
N GLY A 303 -10.78 -45.38 -40.75
CA GLY A 303 -11.23 -43.99 -40.84
C GLY A 303 -12.27 -43.57 -39.81
N VAL A 304 -12.48 -44.37 -38.76
CA VAL A 304 -13.26 -43.99 -37.57
C VAL A 304 -12.33 -43.99 -36.36
N VAL A 305 -12.17 -42.82 -35.73
CA VAL A 305 -11.25 -42.63 -34.59
C VAL A 305 -11.96 -41.86 -33.47
N THR A 306 -11.42 -41.90 -32.25
CA THR A 306 -11.89 -41.03 -31.17
C THR A 306 -11.12 -39.71 -31.16
N GLY A 307 -11.71 -38.65 -30.62
CA GLY A 307 -11.05 -37.35 -30.51
C GLY A 307 -9.79 -37.40 -29.63
N ALA A 308 -9.81 -38.19 -28.56
CA ALA A 308 -8.65 -38.37 -27.70
C ALA A 308 -7.48 -39.05 -28.45
N ASP A 309 -7.77 -40.10 -29.22
CA ASP A 309 -6.74 -40.80 -30.00
C ASP A 309 -6.23 -39.93 -31.16
N PHE A 310 -7.14 -39.24 -31.86
CA PHE A 310 -6.81 -38.37 -33.00
C PHE A 310 -5.89 -37.22 -32.58
N LEU A 311 -6.23 -36.49 -31.50
CA LEU A 311 -5.41 -35.36 -31.04
C LEU A 311 -4.03 -35.83 -30.58
N VAL A 312 -3.95 -36.95 -29.85
CA VAL A 312 -2.68 -37.52 -29.39
C VAL A 312 -1.83 -37.96 -30.58
N GLU A 313 -2.40 -38.67 -31.55
CA GLU A 313 -1.68 -39.11 -32.76
C GLU A 313 -1.17 -37.91 -33.57
N LYS A 314 -2.00 -36.88 -33.75
CA LYS A 314 -1.65 -35.71 -34.56
C LYS A 314 -0.75 -34.71 -33.85
N ALA A 315 -0.67 -34.75 -32.53
CA ALA A 315 0.36 -34.05 -31.78
C ALA A 315 1.75 -34.64 -32.05
N ASP A 316 1.86 -35.97 -32.15
CA ASP A 316 3.13 -36.66 -32.42
C ASP A 316 3.50 -36.65 -33.92
N ASP A 317 2.53 -36.81 -34.82
CA ASP A 317 2.72 -36.81 -36.28
C ASP A 317 1.64 -35.97 -37.01
N PRO A 318 1.90 -34.67 -37.26
CA PRO A 318 0.96 -33.75 -37.89
C PRO A 318 0.88 -33.94 -39.42
N ALA A 319 0.58 -35.16 -39.85
CA ALA A 319 0.42 -35.49 -41.26
C ALA A 319 -0.81 -34.79 -41.87
N LEU A 320 -0.65 -34.27 -43.10
CA LEU A 320 -1.74 -33.63 -43.84
C LEU A 320 -2.90 -34.62 -44.10
N LEU A 321 -4.11 -34.13 -43.92
CA LEU A 321 -5.37 -34.80 -44.21
C LEU A 321 -5.88 -34.39 -45.60
N SER A 322 -6.78 -35.21 -46.15
CA SER A 322 -7.53 -34.91 -47.37
C SER A 322 -8.95 -35.47 -47.25
N GLY A 323 -9.87 -34.98 -48.06
CA GLY A 323 -11.27 -35.38 -48.01
C GLY A 323 -12.09 -34.67 -46.93
N THR A 324 -13.27 -35.22 -46.65
CA THR A 324 -14.23 -34.66 -45.69
C THR A 324 -14.09 -35.31 -44.31
N VAL A 325 -13.82 -34.50 -43.30
CA VAL A 325 -13.72 -34.92 -41.89
C VAL A 325 -15.01 -34.54 -41.15
N VAL A 326 -15.63 -35.49 -40.46
CA VAL A 326 -16.80 -35.24 -39.61
C VAL A 326 -16.44 -35.47 -38.14
N VAL A 327 -16.57 -34.43 -37.32
CA VAL A 327 -16.35 -34.49 -35.86
C VAL A 327 -17.69 -34.57 -35.15
N VAL A 328 -17.96 -35.65 -34.43
CA VAL A 328 -19.20 -35.86 -33.69
C VAL A 328 -19.02 -35.40 -32.26
N GLY A 329 -19.63 -34.28 -31.88
CA GLY A 329 -19.47 -33.70 -30.55
C GLY A 329 -19.82 -32.22 -30.49
N GLY A 330 -19.68 -31.63 -29.29
CA GLY A 330 -19.91 -30.19 -29.09
C GLY A 330 -19.17 -29.60 -27.89
N GLY A 331 -18.21 -30.32 -27.32
CA GLY A 331 -17.32 -29.82 -26.25
C GLY A 331 -15.99 -29.32 -26.81
N ASN A 332 -15.11 -28.83 -25.94
CA ASN A 332 -13.81 -28.26 -26.34
C ASN A 332 -12.97 -29.24 -27.18
N THR A 333 -12.88 -30.51 -26.79
CA THR A 333 -12.20 -31.55 -27.59
C THR A 333 -12.73 -31.67 -29.02
N ALA A 334 -14.03 -31.43 -29.24
CA ALA A 334 -14.62 -31.47 -30.57
C ALA A 334 -14.19 -30.24 -31.41
N MET A 335 -14.10 -29.07 -30.78
CA MET A 335 -13.59 -27.86 -31.45
C MET A 335 -12.11 -28.03 -31.78
N ASP A 336 -11.30 -28.46 -30.81
CA ASP A 336 -9.87 -28.71 -30.98
C ASP A 336 -9.60 -29.70 -32.13
N ALA A 337 -10.34 -30.83 -32.18
CA ALA A 337 -10.20 -31.82 -33.25
C ALA A 337 -10.63 -31.29 -34.62
N ALA A 338 -11.70 -30.49 -34.68
CA ALA A 338 -12.18 -29.91 -35.93
C ALA A 338 -11.18 -28.89 -36.50
N ARG A 339 -10.68 -27.98 -35.67
CA ARG A 339 -9.67 -26.97 -36.03
C ARG A 339 -8.34 -27.61 -36.39
N MET A 340 -7.93 -28.66 -35.67
CA MET A 340 -6.74 -29.44 -36.02
C MET A 340 -6.89 -30.10 -37.39
N ALA A 341 -8.04 -30.72 -37.69
CA ALA A 341 -8.28 -31.30 -39.00
C ALA A 341 -8.25 -30.25 -40.14
N TRP A 342 -8.78 -29.06 -39.88
CA TRP A 342 -8.75 -27.94 -40.83
C TRP A 342 -7.32 -27.45 -41.09
N ARG A 343 -6.50 -27.30 -40.04
CA ARG A 343 -5.08 -26.91 -40.15
C ARG A 343 -4.23 -27.94 -40.86
N LEU A 344 -4.55 -29.22 -40.68
CA LEU A 344 -3.96 -30.33 -41.43
C LEU A 344 -4.48 -30.43 -42.88
N ASN A 345 -5.16 -29.40 -43.39
CA ASN A 345 -5.56 -29.27 -44.79
C ASN A 345 -6.67 -30.21 -45.26
N ALA A 346 -7.55 -30.67 -44.37
CA ALA A 346 -8.79 -31.34 -44.79
C ALA A 346 -9.56 -30.47 -45.79
N ASP A 347 -10.15 -31.09 -46.82
CA ASP A 347 -10.89 -30.37 -47.88
C ASP A 347 -12.17 -29.75 -47.32
N LYS A 348 -12.79 -30.44 -46.36
CA LYS A 348 -13.99 -29.99 -45.65
C LYS A 348 -14.03 -30.56 -44.24
N VAL A 349 -14.39 -29.75 -43.25
CA VAL A 349 -14.59 -30.18 -41.86
C VAL A 349 -16.01 -29.86 -41.42
N ILE A 350 -16.70 -30.83 -40.81
CA ILE A 350 -18.08 -30.69 -40.33
C ILE A 350 -18.15 -31.14 -38.87
N VAL A 351 -18.59 -30.27 -37.97
CA VAL A 351 -18.96 -30.63 -36.60
C VAL A 351 -20.42 -31.04 -36.57
N LEU A 352 -20.69 -32.30 -36.26
CA LEU A 352 -22.02 -32.88 -36.14
C LEU A 352 -22.48 -32.85 -34.68
N TYR A 353 -23.51 -32.06 -34.38
CA TYR A 353 -24.02 -31.90 -33.01
C TYR A 353 -25.52 -32.17 -32.90
N ARG A 354 -25.88 -32.98 -31.90
CA ARG A 354 -27.25 -33.45 -31.67
C ARG A 354 -28.22 -32.40 -31.11
N ARG A 355 -27.73 -31.22 -30.73
CA ARG A 355 -28.51 -30.06 -30.26
C ARG A 355 -28.15 -28.82 -31.10
N THR A 356 -28.49 -27.63 -30.64
CA THR A 356 -28.06 -26.37 -31.26
C THR A 356 -26.79 -25.83 -30.59
N LYS A 357 -26.14 -24.86 -31.23
CA LYS A 357 -24.96 -24.15 -30.75
C LYS A 357 -25.19 -23.54 -29.37
N ALA A 358 -26.41 -23.10 -29.07
CA ALA A 358 -26.76 -22.55 -27.75
C ALA A 358 -26.63 -23.58 -26.59
N GLU A 359 -26.68 -24.87 -26.89
CA GLU A 359 -26.48 -25.95 -25.91
C GLU A 359 -25.12 -26.67 -26.06
N MET A 360 -24.19 -26.16 -26.88
CA MET A 360 -22.83 -26.72 -26.95
C MET A 360 -22.10 -26.46 -25.63
N PRO A 361 -21.47 -27.49 -25.02
CA PRO A 361 -20.65 -27.30 -23.82
C PRO A 361 -19.27 -26.68 -24.07
N ALA A 362 -18.84 -26.52 -25.32
CA ALA A 362 -17.60 -25.82 -25.65
C ALA A 362 -17.67 -24.34 -25.25
N ASP A 363 -16.49 -23.75 -24.99
CA ASP A 363 -16.39 -22.31 -24.79
C ASP A 363 -16.87 -21.55 -26.05
N LYS A 364 -17.54 -20.42 -25.86
CA LYS A 364 -18.13 -19.65 -26.98
C LYS A 364 -17.06 -19.17 -27.97
N MET A 365 -15.90 -18.77 -27.46
CA MET A 365 -14.78 -18.31 -28.28
C MET A 365 -14.29 -19.43 -29.22
N GLU A 366 -14.24 -20.68 -28.73
CA GLU A 366 -13.82 -21.82 -29.56
C GLU A 366 -14.84 -22.14 -30.66
N ILE A 367 -16.13 -21.93 -30.39
CA ILE A 367 -17.20 -22.10 -31.40
C ILE A 367 -17.09 -21.01 -32.46
N GLU A 368 -16.82 -19.76 -32.06
CA GLU A 368 -16.66 -18.61 -32.95
C GLU A 368 -15.43 -18.78 -33.85
N ASP A 369 -14.28 -19.15 -33.28
CA ASP A 369 -13.04 -19.45 -34.01
C ASP A 369 -13.23 -20.54 -35.06
N CYS A 370 -13.97 -21.62 -34.74
CA CYS A 370 -14.29 -22.67 -35.71
C CYS A 370 -15.06 -22.12 -36.91
N LEU A 371 -16.02 -21.24 -36.67
CA LEU A 371 -16.84 -20.64 -37.72
C LEU A 371 -16.03 -19.68 -38.60
N GLU A 372 -15.12 -18.91 -37.98
CA GLU A 372 -14.19 -18.04 -38.71
C GLU A 372 -13.24 -18.82 -39.62
N GLU A 373 -12.73 -19.96 -39.15
CA GLU A 373 -11.91 -20.90 -39.94
C GLU A 373 -12.73 -21.63 -41.03
N GLY A 374 -14.04 -21.39 -41.13
CA GLY A 374 -14.91 -21.95 -42.17
C GLY A 374 -15.36 -23.39 -41.90
N ILE A 375 -15.28 -23.86 -40.65
CA ILE A 375 -15.73 -25.18 -40.23
C ILE A 375 -17.27 -25.18 -40.13
N GLU A 376 -17.92 -26.15 -40.79
CA GLU A 376 -19.39 -26.23 -40.81
C GLU A 376 -19.90 -26.86 -39.50
N ILE A 377 -20.81 -26.19 -38.79
CA ILE A 377 -21.51 -26.78 -37.64
C ILE A 377 -22.90 -27.27 -38.08
N MET A 378 -23.07 -28.58 -38.17
CA MET A 378 -24.35 -29.23 -38.47
C MET A 378 -25.12 -29.53 -37.17
N GLU A 379 -26.01 -28.61 -36.82
CA GLU A 379 -26.91 -28.75 -35.67
C GLU A 379 -28.01 -29.80 -35.90
N LEU A 380 -28.59 -30.26 -34.79
CA LEU A 380 -29.77 -31.12 -34.78
C LEU A 380 -29.59 -32.40 -35.62
N ALA A 381 -28.42 -33.02 -35.53
CA ALA A 381 -28.16 -34.30 -36.17
C ALA A 381 -27.25 -35.17 -35.30
N ALA A 382 -27.47 -36.49 -35.32
CA ALA A 382 -26.61 -37.45 -34.62
C ALA A 382 -26.39 -38.71 -35.47
N PRO A 383 -25.25 -39.37 -35.34
CA PRO A 383 -24.99 -40.62 -36.05
C PRO A 383 -25.81 -41.78 -35.46
N THR A 384 -26.30 -42.65 -36.33
CA THR A 384 -27.02 -43.89 -36.01
C THR A 384 -26.34 -45.14 -36.59
N GLY A 385 -25.44 -44.99 -37.57
CA GLY A 385 -24.70 -46.10 -38.20
C GLY A 385 -23.51 -45.63 -39.05
N ILE A 386 -22.70 -46.56 -39.54
CA ILE A 386 -21.54 -46.30 -40.40
C ILE A 386 -21.68 -47.02 -41.74
N ILE A 387 -21.44 -46.30 -42.84
CA ILE A 387 -21.46 -46.86 -44.19
C ILE A 387 -20.01 -47.01 -44.67
N LYS A 388 -19.59 -48.26 -44.86
CA LYS A 388 -18.23 -48.61 -45.28
C LYS A 388 -18.13 -49.08 -46.73
N LYS A 389 -17.04 -48.72 -47.40
CA LYS A 389 -16.67 -49.17 -48.75
C LYS A 389 -15.24 -49.71 -48.71
N ASN A 390 -15.06 -50.99 -49.07
CA ASN A 390 -13.77 -51.69 -48.99
C ASN A 390 -13.11 -51.67 -47.60
N GLY A 391 -13.89 -51.65 -46.52
CA GLY A 391 -13.39 -51.61 -45.15
C GLY A 391 -13.10 -50.22 -44.58
N MET A 392 -13.05 -49.19 -45.44
CA MET A 392 -12.93 -47.78 -45.04
C MET A 392 -14.29 -47.10 -44.95
N ILE A 393 -14.41 -46.07 -44.10
CA ILE A 393 -15.60 -45.23 -44.03
C ILE A 393 -15.85 -44.52 -45.37
N SER A 394 -17.14 -44.34 -45.70
CA SER A 394 -17.57 -43.55 -46.85
C SER A 394 -18.68 -42.55 -46.51
N ALA A 395 -19.47 -42.83 -45.46
CA ALA A 395 -20.45 -41.91 -44.90
C ALA A 395 -20.85 -42.31 -43.47
N LEU A 396 -21.32 -41.36 -42.68
CA LEU A 396 -22.08 -41.61 -41.46
C LEU A 396 -23.58 -41.65 -41.80
N HIS A 397 -24.27 -42.71 -41.38
CA HIS A 397 -25.72 -42.73 -41.40
C HIS A 397 -26.23 -41.91 -40.19
N CYS A 398 -27.00 -40.87 -40.45
CA CYS A 398 -27.39 -39.87 -39.46
C CYS A 398 -28.90 -39.69 -39.37
N GLN A 399 -29.35 -39.27 -38.20
CA GLN A 399 -30.76 -38.99 -37.87
C GLN A 399 -30.92 -37.51 -37.53
N ARG A 400 -31.90 -36.83 -38.16
CA ARG A 400 -32.29 -35.46 -37.79
C ARG A 400 -32.98 -35.43 -36.42
N MET A 401 -32.67 -34.42 -35.63
CA MET A 401 -33.14 -34.22 -34.26
C MET A 401 -34.01 -32.96 -34.15
N LYS A 402 -34.80 -32.87 -33.08
CA LYS A 402 -35.45 -31.65 -32.59
C LYS A 402 -35.19 -31.51 -31.09
N LEU A 403 -35.27 -30.28 -30.57
CA LEU A 403 -35.12 -30.02 -29.14
C LEU A 403 -36.41 -30.40 -28.38
N GLY A 404 -36.28 -31.27 -27.39
CA GLY A 404 -37.31 -31.61 -26.42
C GLY A 404 -37.30 -30.69 -25.19
N GLU A 405 -37.85 -31.18 -24.08
CA GLU A 405 -37.78 -30.50 -22.78
C GLU A 405 -36.33 -30.46 -22.23
N PRO A 406 -35.98 -29.47 -21.39
CA PRO A 406 -34.73 -29.46 -20.64
C PRO A 406 -34.49 -30.75 -19.84
N ASP A 407 -33.24 -31.19 -19.79
CA ASP A 407 -32.76 -32.20 -18.84
C ASP A 407 -32.43 -31.56 -17.47
N ASP A 408 -31.98 -32.38 -16.51
CA ASP A 408 -31.68 -31.94 -15.14
C ASP A 408 -30.51 -30.93 -15.09
N SER A 409 -29.73 -30.82 -16.17
CA SER A 409 -28.68 -29.80 -16.34
C SER A 409 -29.20 -28.51 -17.00
N GLY A 410 -30.51 -28.40 -17.25
CA GLY A 410 -31.14 -27.29 -17.95
C GLY A 410 -31.01 -27.31 -19.47
N ARG A 411 -30.26 -28.27 -20.04
CA ARG A 411 -30.03 -28.37 -21.50
C ARG A 411 -31.17 -29.11 -22.17
N ARG A 412 -31.66 -28.62 -23.31
CA ARG A 412 -32.77 -29.28 -24.03
C ARG A 412 -32.38 -30.65 -24.55
N ARG A 413 -33.27 -31.64 -24.41
CA ARG A 413 -33.00 -33.05 -24.78
C ARG A 413 -33.04 -33.31 -26.29
N PRO A 414 -32.13 -34.15 -26.77
CA PRO A 414 -32.23 -34.95 -27.98
C PRO A 414 -33.56 -35.57 -28.34
N VAL A 415 -34.30 -35.21 -29.39
CA VAL A 415 -35.43 -36.06 -29.83
C VAL A 415 -35.34 -36.36 -31.33
N PRO A 416 -35.30 -37.64 -31.76
CA PRO A 416 -35.25 -37.98 -33.17
C PRO A 416 -36.55 -37.57 -33.90
N ILE A 417 -36.42 -37.15 -35.15
CA ILE A 417 -37.54 -36.91 -36.06
C ILE A 417 -37.75 -38.17 -36.89
N GLU A 418 -38.84 -38.91 -36.63
CA GLU A 418 -39.14 -40.15 -37.34
C GLU A 418 -39.11 -39.98 -38.87
N GLY A 419 -38.42 -40.88 -39.56
CA GLY A 419 -38.30 -40.91 -41.03
C GLY A 419 -37.33 -39.89 -41.64
N ALA A 420 -36.59 -39.13 -40.83
CA ALA A 420 -35.65 -38.10 -41.29
C ALA A 420 -34.17 -38.55 -41.17
N GLU A 421 -33.87 -39.73 -41.73
CA GLU A 421 -32.52 -40.30 -41.82
C GLU A 421 -31.82 -39.83 -43.11
N PHE A 422 -30.51 -39.65 -43.06
CA PHE A 422 -29.69 -39.26 -44.22
C PHE A 422 -28.26 -39.74 -44.07
N ASP A 423 -27.57 -39.93 -45.20
CA ASP A 423 -26.16 -40.30 -45.23
C ASP A 423 -25.30 -39.03 -45.39
N LEU A 424 -24.35 -38.83 -44.48
CA LEU A 424 -23.38 -37.74 -44.51
C LEU A 424 -22.03 -38.27 -45.02
N PRO A 425 -21.65 -38.02 -46.29
CA PRO A 425 -20.39 -38.50 -46.84
C PRO A 425 -19.19 -37.97 -46.06
N CYS A 426 -18.26 -38.86 -45.73
CA CYS A 426 -17.03 -38.52 -45.02
C CYS A 426 -15.95 -39.58 -45.23
N ASP A 427 -14.70 -39.12 -45.23
CA ASP A 427 -13.50 -39.94 -45.37
C ASP A 427 -12.85 -40.22 -44.00
N LEU A 428 -13.17 -39.40 -42.99
CA LEU A 428 -12.76 -39.59 -41.59
C LEU A 428 -13.90 -39.16 -40.66
N ALA A 429 -14.22 -39.99 -39.66
CA ALA A 429 -15.15 -39.66 -38.58
C ALA A 429 -14.42 -39.66 -37.23
N ILE A 430 -14.57 -38.58 -36.46
CA ILE A 430 -13.93 -38.39 -35.15
C ILE A 430 -15.01 -38.34 -34.06
N SER A 431 -15.03 -39.31 -33.15
CA SER A 431 -15.94 -39.31 -32.00
C SER A 431 -15.38 -38.46 -30.84
N ALA A 432 -15.97 -37.29 -30.59
CA ALA A 432 -15.59 -36.34 -29.53
C ALA A 432 -16.74 -36.09 -28.54
N ILE A 433 -17.35 -37.17 -28.03
CA ILE A 433 -18.51 -37.13 -27.12
C ILE A 433 -18.16 -37.40 -25.63
N GLY A 434 -16.89 -37.23 -25.27
CA GLY A 434 -16.34 -37.36 -23.92
C GLY A 434 -15.18 -38.35 -23.86
N GLN A 435 -14.55 -38.44 -22.69
CA GLN A 435 -13.39 -39.30 -22.43
C GLN A 435 -13.66 -40.27 -21.28
N ASN A 436 -12.85 -41.32 -21.17
CA ASN A 436 -12.79 -42.27 -20.08
C ASN A 436 -11.35 -42.39 -19.57
N THR A 437 -11.24 -42.65 -18.28
CA THR A 437 -10.02 -43.03 -17.58
C THR A 437 -9.56 -44.43 -17.99
N VAL A 438 -8.25 -44.66 -17.91
CA VAL A 438 -7.64 -45.98 -18.05
C VAL A 438 -6.99 -46.33 -16.72
N LEU A 439 -7.60 -47.23 -15.95
CA LEU A 439 -7.20 -47.55 -14.58
C LEU A 439 -6.57 -48.94 -14.42
N ASP A 440 -6.27 -49.62 -15.54
CA ASP A 440 -5.68 -50.97 -15.53
C ASP A 440 -4.36 -50.97 -14.75
N GLY A 441 -4.29 -51.78 -13.68
CA GLY A 441 -3.12 -51.87 -12.79
C GLY A 441 -2.91 -50.66 -11.87
N LEU A 442 -3.89 -49.75 -11.79
CA LEU A 442 -3.89 -48.57 -10.91
C LEU A 442 -4.95 -48.66 -9.80
N VAL A 443 -5.52 -49.84 -9.58
CA VAL A 443 -6.56 -50.11 -8.57
C VAL A 443 -6.14 -51.18 -7.56
N ASP A 444 -5.22 -52.07 -7.95
CA ASP A 444 -4.84 -53.23 -7.15
C ASP A 444 -3.71 -52.88 -6.16
N THR A 445 -3.91 -53.21 -4.88
CA THR A 445 -2.89 -53.15 -3.81
C THR A 445 -2.94 -54.42 -2.96
N ASP A 446 -1.90 -54.66 -2.15
CA ASP A 446 -1.88 -55.82 -1.24
C ASP A 446 -2.93 -55.70 -0.11
N GLU A 447 -3.39 -54.49 0.20
CA GLU A 447 -4.39 -54.20 1.23
C GLU A 447 -5.84 -54.21 0.71
N GLY A 448 -6.03 -54.29 -0.62
CA GLY A 448 -7.34 -54.29 -1.28
C GLY A 448 -7.34 -53.53 -2.60
N GLU A 449 -8.53 -53.36 -3.18
CA GLU A 449 -8.73 -52.57 -4.38
C GLU A 449 -9.20 -51.15 -4.04
N LEU A 450 -8.77 -50.16 -4.83
CA LEU A 450 -9.33 -48.82 -4.75
C LEU A 450 -10.81 -48.83 -5.20
N ASP A 451 -11.68 -48.22 -4.40
CA ASP A 451 -13.10 -48.14 -4.71
C ASP A 451 -13.35 -47.27 -5.96
N LEU A 452 -14.14 -47.80 -6.90
CA LEU A 452 -14.52 -47.12 -8.12
C LEU A 452 -15.99 -46.70 -8.14
N THR A 453 -16.27 -45.53 -8.70
CA THR A 453 -17.62 -45.10 -9.03
C THR A 453 -18.17 -45.91 -10.21
N ARG A 454 -19.49 -45.82 -10.45
CA ARG A 454 -20.13 -46.41 -11.65
C ARG A 454 -19.60 -45.86 -12.98
N TRP A 455 -18.80 -44.79 -12.96
CA TRP A 455 -18.26 -44.12 -14.13
C TRP A 455 -16.79 -44.46 -14.39
N ASN A 456 -16.24 -45.47 -13.70
CA ASN A 456 -14.83 -45.87 -13.78
C ASN A 456 -13.86 -44.80 -13.26
N THR A 457 -14.21 -44.10 -12.19
CA THR A 457 -13.37 -43.09 -11.51
C THR A 457 -13.19 -43.45 -10.04
N TYR A 458 -12.23 -42.87 -9.34
CA TYR A 458 -11.96 -43.18 -7.94
C TYR A 458 -13.02 -42.57 -7.00
N VAL A 459 -13.41 -43.32 -5.97
CA VAL A 459 -14.18 -42.78 -4.83
C VAL A 459 -13.22 -42.08 -3.89
N ILE A 460 -13.45 -40.80 -3.62
CA ILE A 460 -12.57 -39.96 -2.80
C ILE A 460 -13.35 -39.16 -1.75
N ASP A 461 -12.65 -38.72 -0.70
CA ASP A 461 -13.12 -37.65 0.17
C ASP A 461 -12.90 -36.27 -0.50
N ALA A 462 -13.98 -35.52 -0.76
CA ALA A 462 -13.93 -34.27 -1.53
C ALA A 462 -13.12 -33.12 -0.90
N ASN A 463 -12.80 -33.21 0.40
CA ASN A 463 -12.01 -32.21 1.11
C ASN A 463 -10.52 -32.56 1.11
N THR A 464 -10.19 -33.85 1.22
CA THR A 464 -8.82 -34.34 1.43
C THR A 464 -8.24 -35.10 0.23
N MET A 465 -9.06 -35.46 -0.75
CA MET A 465 -8.68 -36.29 -1.91
C MET A 465 -8.22 -37.71 -1.54
N LYS A 466 -8.48 -38.16 -0.30
CA LYS A 466 -8.13 -39.50 0.19
C LYS A 466 -9.02 -40.56 -0.45
N THR A 467 -8.44 -41.71 -0.76
CA THR A 467 -9.19 -42.90 -1.20
C THR A 467 -9.50 -43.80 0.00
N ASN A 468 -10.06 -44.99 -0.25
CA ASN A 468 -10.29 -46.02 0.77
C ASN A 468 -8.99 -46.70 1.26
N ILE A 469 -7.86 -46.52 0.56
CA ILE A 469 -6.56 -47.12 0.92
C ILE A 469 -5.69 -46.06 1.63
N GLU A 470 -5.11 -46.43 2.76
CA GLU A 470 -4.28 -45.51 3.55
C GLU A 470 -2.99 -45.12 2.80
N GLY A 471 -2.66 -43.82 2.84
CA GLY A 471 -1.51 -43.25 2.13
C GLY A 471 -1.72 -43.03 0.64
N VAL A 472 -2.91 -43.32 0.10
CA VAL A 472 -3.24 -43.15 -1.32
C VAL A 472 -4.30 -42.05 -1.51
N PHE A 473 -4.03 -41.17 -2.47
CA PHE A 473 -4.85 -40.00 -2.80
C PHE A 473 -5.10 -39.99 -4.31
N ALA A 474 -6.23 -39.46 -4.76
CA ALA A 474 -6.56 -39.39 -6.19
C ALA A 474 -7.22 -38.06 -6.57
N GLY A 475 -7.02 -37.60 -7.81
CA GLY A 475 -7.56 -36.31 -8.28
C GLY A 475 -7.44 -36.11 -9.79
N GLY A 476 -7.95 -34.97 -10.28
CA GLY A 476 -8.01 -34.65 -11.71
C GLY A 476 -9.11 -35.44 -12.42
N ASP A 477 -8.94 -35.76 -13.71
CA ASP A 477 -9.99 -36.41 -14.51
C ASP A 477 -10.48 -37.77 -14.00
N ALA A 478 -9.72 -38.39 -13.08
CA ALA A 478 -10.05 -39.66 -12.46
C ALA A 478 -10.75 -39.53 -11.10
N ALA A 479 -11.06 -38.31 -10.64
CA ALA A 479 -11.85 -38.05 -9.44
C ALA A 479 -13.34 -38.40 -9.64
N ASP A 480 -14.12 -38.35 -8.56
CA ASP A 480 -15.53 -38.79 -8.55
C ASP A 480 -16.47 -37.94 -9.42
N ASP A 481 -16.07 -36.72 -9.77
CA ASP A 481 -16.74 -35.83 -10.74
C ASP A 481 -16.36 -36.10 -12.21
N GLY A 482 -15.30 -36.88 -12.46
CA GLY A 482 -14.86 -37.34 -13.77
C GLY A 482 -14.05 -36.32 -14.59
N PRO A 483 -13.91 -36.51 -15.92
CA PRO A 483 -13.12 -35.62 -16.76
C PRO A 483 -13.55 -34.17 -16.67
N THR A 484 -12.60 -33.28 -16.40
CA THR A 484 -12.86 -31.89 -15.99
C THR A 484 -11.97 -30.89 -16.75
N VAL A 485 -12.10 -29.61 -16.44
CA VAL A 485 -11.26 -28.55 -17.03
C VAL A 485 -9.97 -28.36 -16.21
N ALA A 486 -8.91 -27.87 -16.85
CA ALA A 486 -7.58 -27.76 -16.23
C ALA A 486 -7.55 -27.08 -14.85
N ILE A 487 -8.36 -26.02 -14.66
CA ILE A 487 -8.41 -25.28 -13.39
C ILE A 487 -9.06 -26.08 -12.24
N ASP A 488 -9.99 -26.99 -12.55
CA ASP A 488 -10.58 -27.89 -11.55
C ASP A 488 -9.58 -28.99 -11.16
N ALA A 489 -8.79 -29.50 -12.12
CA ALA A 489 -7.69 -30.42 -11.83
C ALA A 489 -6.57 -29.79 -10.98
N ILE A 490 -6.27 -28.50 -11.20
CA ILE A 490 -5.33 -27.73 -10.35
C ILE A 490 -5.85 -27.65 -8.91
N ARG A 491 -7.14 -27.38 -8.70
CA ARG A 491 -7.78 -27.41 -7.37
C ARG A 491 -7.56 -28.76 -6.67
N ASP A 492 -7.74 -29.86 -7.39
CA ASP A 492 -7.60 -31.20 -6.81
C ASP A 492 -6.15 -31.50 -6.41
N GLY A 493 -5.19 -31.15 -7.27
CA GLY A 493 -3.76 -31.27 -6.95
C GLY A 493 -3.37 -30.43 -5.73
N GLN A 494 -3.91 -29.21 -5.61
CA GLN A 494 -3.70 -28.34 -4.45
C GLN A 494 -4.26 -28.96 -3.16
N LYS A 495 -5.50 -29.46 -3.18
CA LYS A 495 -6.13 -30.11 -2.03
C LYS A 495 -5.39 -31.38 -1.61
N ALA A 496 -5.02 -32.22 -2.59
CA ALA A 496 -4.27 -33.44 -2.35
C ALA A 496 -2.91 -33.15 -1.71
N ALA A 497 -2.15 -32.19 -2.23
CA ALA A 497 -0.85 -31.82 -1.65
C ALA A 497 -0.95 -31.36 -0.19
N LYS A 498 -1.95 -30.53 0.14
CA LYS A 498 -2.20 -30.10 1.53
C LYS A 498 -2.54 -31.28 2.44
N ALA A 499 -3.41 -32.18 2.00
CA ALA A 499 -3.82 -33.34 2.77
C ALA A 499 -2.69 -34.37 2.94
N ILE A 500 -1.87 -34.59 1.91
CA ILE A 500 -0.67 -35.44 1.94
C ILE A 500 0.35 -34.87 2.93
N LYS A 501 0.65 -33.57 2.86
CA LYS A 501 1.55 -32.90 3.81
C LYS A 501 1.06 -33.10 5.25
N ALA A 502 -0.19 -32.75 5.53
CA ALA A 502 -0.77 -32.88 6.86
C ALA A 502 -0.69 -34.31 7.39
N TRP A 503 -0.96 -35.30 6.53
CA TRP A 503 -0.87 -36.72 6.89
C TRP A 503 0.57 -37.17 7.14
N LEU A 504 1.53 -36.81 6.29
CA LEU A 504 2.95 -37.21 6.42
C LEU A 504 3.65 -36.58 7.61
N LEU A 505 3.32 -35.32 7.92
CA LEU A 505 3.92 -34.55 9.01
C LEU A 505 3.13 -34.65 10.33
N ASN A 506 2.02 -35.39 10.33
CA ASN A 506 1.10 -35.52 11.47
C ASN A 506 0.62 -34.15 11.99
N GLU A 507 0.28 -33.27 11.06
CA GLU A 507 -0.29 -31.94 11.29
C GLU A 507 -1.82 -31.99 11.09
N GLU A 508 -2.55 -31.06 11.71
CA GLU A 508 -3.97 -30.88 11.39
C GLU A 508 -4.11 -30.17 10.04
N LEU A 509 -5.13 -30.56 9.27
CA LEU A 509 -5.44 -29.86 8.02
C LEU A 509 -5.93 -28.45 8.35
N GLU A 510 -5.24 -27.45 7.82
CA GLU A 510 -5.65 -26.05 8.00
C GLU A 510 -7.08 -25.84 7.48
N PRO A 511 -7.99 -25.27 8.31
CA PRO A 511 -9.34 -24.95 7.87
C PRO A 511 -9.31 -23.82 6.85
N ASN A 512 -10.36 -23.74 6.02
CA ASN A 512 -10.53 -22.59 5.14
C ASN A 512 -10.79 -21.33 5.98
N PRO A 513 -10.23 -20.16 5.59
CA PRO A 513 -10.47 -18.92 6.29
C PRO A 513 -11.96 -18.56 6.37
N PHE A 514 -12.38 -17.96 7.48
CA PHE A 514 -13.72 -17.40 7.61
C PHE A 514 -13.88 -16.20 6.67
N VAL A 515 -14.92 -16.22 5.83
CA VAL A 515 -15.25 -15.15 4.89
C VAL A 515 -16.72 -14.75 5.00
N VAL A 516 -16.98 -13.47 4.74
CA VAL A 516 -18.33 -12.92 4.59
C VAL A 516 -18.48 -12.50 3.13
N ASN A 517 -19.58 -12.91 2.49
CA ASN A 517 -19.90 -12.55 1.11
C ASN A 517 -21.30 -11.94 1.06
N LYS A 518 -21.50 -10.90 0.24
CA LYS A 518 -22.81 -10.22 0.12
C LYS A 518 -23.92 -11.17 -0.33
N GLU A 519 -23.58 -12.18 -1.11
CA GLU A 519 -24.52 -13.19 -1.61
C GLU A 519 -25.20 -14.00 -0.50
N PHE A 520 -24.60 -14.06 0.70
CA PHE A 520 -25.22 -14.64 1.89
C PHE A 520 -26.60 -14.04 2.18
N TRP A 521 -26.78 -12.73 1.94
CA TRP A 521 -28.07 -12.05 2.06
C TRP A 521 -28.81 -11.94 0.71
N SER A 522 -28.12 -11.48 -0.33
CA SER A 522 -28.71 -11.32 -1.67
C SER A 522 -27.63 -11.00 -2.71
N LYS A 523 -27.79 -11.52 -3.94
CA LYS A 523 -26.96 -11.14 -5.09
C LYS A 523 -27.00 -9.61 -5.31
N PRO A 524 -25.84 -8.91 -5.27
CA PRO A 524 -25.77 -7.49 -5.60
C PRO A 524 -26.26 -7.24 -7.03
N GLY A 525 -26.88 -6.09 -7.29
CA GLY A 525 -27.32 -5.71 -8.63
C GLY A 525 -26.88 -4.29 -9.00
N LYS A 526 -27.19 -3.88 -10.25
CA LYS A 526 -26.79 -2.58 -10.83
C LYS A 526 -27.03 -1.36 -9.92
N ALA A 527 -28.13 -1.34 -9.17
CA ALA A 527 -28.46 -0.23 -8.27
C ALA A 527 -27.45 -0.05 -7.11
N GLU A 528 -26.76 -1.12 -6.69
CA GLU A 528 -25.77 -1.08 -5.60
C GLU A 528 -24.38 -0.66 -6.09
N LEU A 529 -24.08 -0.85 -7.38
CA LEU A 529 -22.80 -0.48 -8.00
C LEU A 529 -22.70 1.04 -8.25
N GLY A 530 -23.83 1.75 -8.31
CA GLY A 530 -23.87 3.19 -8.51
C GLY A 530 -23.56 3.63 -9.95
N ASP A 531 -23.21 4.91 -10.11
CA ASP A 531 -22.95 5.53 -11.41
C ASP A 531 -21.50 5.32 -11.86
N ILE A 532 -21.19 4.09 -12.29
CA ILE A 532 -19.88 3.76 -12.89
C ILE A 532 -19.94 4.04 -14.39
N LYS A 533 -18.89 4.71 -14.90
CA LYS A 533 -18.76 5.02 -16.33
C LYS A 533 -18.50 3.73 -17.13
N GLU A 534 -19.26 3.53 -18.20
CA GLU A 534 -19.02 2.44 -19.15
C GLU A 534 -17.65 2.60 -19.83
N SER A 535 -16.93 1.50 -20.00
CA SER A 535 -15.64 1.43 -20.68
C SER A 535 -15.54 0.11 -21.46
N PRO A 536 -15.25 0.16 -22.78
CA PRO A 536 -15.24 -1.03 -23.63
C PRO A 536 -14.16 -2.02 -23.20
N ARG A 537 -14.40 -3.31 -23.37
CA ARG A 537 -13.38 -4.36 -23.17
C ARG A 537 -12.43 -4.38 -24.36
N HIS A 538 -11.12 -4.52 -24.14
CA HIS A 538 -10.18 -4.80 -25.21
C HIS A 538 -10.20 -6.30 -25.57
N GLU A 539 -10.27 -6.57 -26.88
CA GLU A 539 -10.13 -7.91 -27.42
C GLU A 539 -8.66 -8.20 -27.72
N VAL A 540 -8.26 -9.46 -27.62
CA VAL A 540 -6.88 -9.88 -27.90
C VAL A 540 -6.62 -9.83 -29.40
N HIS A 541 -5.45 -9.35 -29.81
CA HIS A 541 -5.03 -9.43 -31.20
C HIS A 541 -4.90 -10.89 -31.64
N GLN A 542 -5.49 -11.22 -32.79
CA GLN A 542 -5.39 -12.54 -33.40
C GLN A 542 -4.75 -12.43 -34.78
N ILE A 543 -4.03 -13.49 -35.19
CA ILE A 543 -3.56 -13.61 -36.58
C ILE A 543 -4.74 -13.79 -37.53
N ASP A 544 -4.60 -13.29 -38.75
CA ASP A 544 -5.62 -13.41 -39.80
C ASP A 544 -5.92 -14.87 -40.13
N VAL A 545 -7.20 -15.18 -40.41
CA VAL A 545 -7.65 -16.56 -40.67
C VAL A 545 -6.89 -17.20 -41.82
N ASP A 546 -6.56 -16.45 -42.87
CA ASP A 546 -5.81 -16.95 -44.03
C ASP A 546 -4.39 -17.42 -43.65
N ASP A 547 -3.80 -16.83 -42.60
CA ASP A 547 -2.49 -17.18 -42.07
C ASP A 547 -2.54 -18.33 -41.06
N ARG A 548 -3.73 -18.78 -40.64
CA ARG A 548 -3.91 -19.91 -39.68
C ARG A 548 -3.76 -21.28 -40.34
N ARG A 549 -3.91 -21.40 -41.66
CA ARG A 549 -3.96 -22.69 -42.36
C ARG A 549 -2.57 -23.28 -42.57
N ASN A 550 -2.45 -24.61 -42.54
CA ASN A 550 -1.21 -25.35 -42.80
C ASN A 550 -0.06 -25.05 -41.81
N ASN A 551 -0.37 -24.54 -40.63
CA ASN A 551 0.60 -24.30 -39.56
C ASN A 551 -0.09 -24.34 -38.19
N PHE A 552 0.73 -24.34 -37.15
CA PHE A 552 0.32 -24.35 -35.75
C PHE A 552 0.78 -23.08 -35.01
N LEU A 553 0.92 -21.95 -35.71
CA LEU A 553 1.24 -20.68 -35.09
C LEU A 553 0.16 -20.32 -34.05
N GLU A 554 0.60 -19.79 -32.91
CA GLU A 554 -0.30 -19.35 -31.84
C GLU A 554 -1.24 -18.26 -32.37
N VAL A 555 -2.55 -18.45 -32.18
CA VAL A 555 -3.56 -17.59 -32.83
C VAL A 555 -3.69 -16.23 -32.18
N ALA A 556 -3.83 -16.22 -30.85
CA ALA A 556 -3.99 -15.00 -30.08
C ALA A 556 -2.60 -14.52 -29.62
N THR A 557 -2.27 -13.24 -29.71
CA THR A 557 -0.92 -12.70 -29.41
C THR A 557 -0.80 -11.99 -28.06
N GLY A 558 -1.89 -11.89 -27.29
CA GLY A 558 -1.90 -11.21 -25.98
C GLY A 558 -2.25 -9.71 -26.06
N PHE A 559 -2.05 -8.99 -24.95
CA PHE A 559 -2.27 -7.55 -24.87
C PHE A 559 -0.98 -6.76 -25.11
N GLU A 560 -1.11 -5.57 -25.68
CA GLU A 560 -0.09 -4.54 -25.58
C GLU A 560 -0.13 -3.88 -24.18
N PRO A 561 0.95 -3.21 -23.73
CA PRO A 561 1.00 -2.58 -22.41
C PRO A 561 -0.15 -1.62 -22.12
N GLU A 562 -0.55 -0.81 -23.10
CA GLU A 562 -1.65 0.15 -22.96
C GLU A 562 -3.02 -0.53 -22.81
N ASP A 563 -3.25 -1.64 -23.51
CA ASP A 563 -4.48 -2.43 -23.40
C ASP A 563 -4.59 -3.05 -22.01
N ASN A 564 -3.47 -3.58 -21.51
CA ASN A 564 -3.38 -4.14 -20.16
C ASN A 564 -3.64 -3.07 -19.09
N GLU A 565 -3.02 -1.88 -19.18
CA GLU A 565 -3.24 -0.79 -18.22
C GLU A 565 -4.72 -0.37 -18.18
N HIS A 566 -5.32 -0.15 -19.35
CA HIS A 566 -6.74 0.16 -19.46
C HIS A 566 -7.62 -0.95 -18.87
N GLU A 567 -7.32 -2.21 -19.16
CA GLU A 567 -8.09 -3.35 -18.67
C GLU A 567 -7.91 -3.59 -17.16
N CYS A 568 -6.80 -3.15 -16.57
CA CYS A 568 -6.65 -3.13 -15.12
C CYS A 568 -7.53 -2.05 -14.46
N ASP A 569 -7.60 -0.86 -15.04
CA ASP A 569 -8.42 0.27 -14.54
C ASP A 569 -9.93 0.01 -14.60
N ARG A 570 -10.29 -0.93 -15.45
CA ARG A 570 -11.63 -1.48 -15.59
C ARG A 570 -12.11 -2.26 -14.35
N CYS A 571 -11.25 -2.59 -13.38
CA CYS A 571 -11.58 -3.36 -12.18
C CYS A 571 -12.33 -2.57 -11.10
N LEU A 572 -13.44 -3.14 -10.56
CA LEU A 572 -14.25 -2.50 -9.51
C LEU A 572 -13.73 -2.66 -8.07
N SER A 573 -12.64 -3.42 -7.87
CA SER A 573 -12.03 -3.62 -6.54
C SER A 573 -13.02 -4.10 -5.46
N CYS A 574 -13.93 -5.01 -5.83
CA CYS A 574 -14.98 -5.59 -4.98
C CYS A 574 -14.54 -6.22 -3.64
N GLY A 575 -13.31 -6.75 -3.51
CA GLY A 575 -12.84 -7.42 -2.30
C GLY A 575 -12.52 -6.43 -1.15
N CYS A 576 -12.34 -6.95 0.07
CA CYS A 576 -11.95 -6.12 1.20
C CYS A 576 -10.43 -5.98 1.25
N VAL A 577 -9.93 -4.73 1.32
CA VAL A 577 -8.49 -4.39 1.40
C VAL A 577 -7.81 -4.75 2.74
N ARG A 578 -8.55 -5.34 3.67
CA ARG A 578 -8.12 -5.73 5.03
C ARG A 578 -8.45 -7.20 5.31
N PHE A 579 -8.46 -8.03 4.28
CA PHE A 579 -8.79 -9.44 4.45
C PHE A 579 -7.89 -10.09 5.52
N ASP A 580 -6.58 -9.93 5.44
CA ASP A 580 -5.65 -10.60 6.35
C ASP A 580 -5.69 -10.06 7.79
N ASP A 581 -5.95 -8.76 7.98
CA ASP A 581 -5.79 -8.07 9.26
C ASP A 581 -7.10 -7.47 9.85
N CYS A 582 -8.27 -7.88 9.34
CA CYS A 582 -9.56 -7.47 9.90
C CYS A 582 -9.87 -8.23 11.20
N ASP A 583 -9.85 -7.52 12.33
CA ASP A 583 -10.15 -8.08 13.66
C ASP A 583 -11.51 -8.81 13.71
N LEU A 584 -12.54 -8.26 13.05
CA LEU A 584 -13.88 -8.88 13.03
C LEU A 584 -13.86 -10.25 12.37
N ARG A 585 -13.11 -10.40 11.27
CA ARG A 585 -12.98 -11.66 10.52
C ARG A 585 -12.18 -12.67 11.34
N LEU A 586 -11.02 -12.24 11.83
CA LEU A 586 -10.12 -13.08 12.64
C LEU A 586 -10.81 -13.60 13.89
N TYR A 587 -11.56 -12.75 14.60
CA TYR A 587 -12.37 -13.20 15.74
C TYR A 587 -13.55 -14.07 15.30
N GLY A 588 -14.15 -13.82 14.14
CA GLY A 588 -15.18 -14.70 13.58
C GLY A 588 -14.67 -16.13 13.40
N GLU A 589 -13.44 -16.27 12.91
CA GLU A 589 -12.73 -17.53 12.74
C GLU A 589 -12.37 -18.16 14.09
N GLU A 590 -11.66 -17.44 14.97
CA GLU A 590 -11.19 -17.92 16.27
C GLU A 590 -12.33 -18.47 17.14
N TYR A 591 -13.50 -17.80 17.13
CA TYR A 591 -14.65 -18.17 17.95
C TYR A 591 -15.66 -19.05 17.21
N GLY A 592 -15.39 -19.46 15.96
CA GLY A 592 -16.23 -20.37 15.18
C GLY A 592 -17.65 -19.85 14.99
N VAL A 593 -17.79 -18.60 14.54
CA VAL A 593 -19.08 -17.92 14.33
C VAL A 593 -19.94 -18.63 13.30
N ASP A 594 -21.24 -18.76 13.58
CA ASP A 594 -22.25 -19.20 12.61
C ASP A 594 -23.12 -18.01 12.16
N MET A 595 -22.96 -17.58 10.91
CA MET A 595 -23.72 -16.45 10.38
C MET A 595 -25.22 -16.72 10.21
N GLU A 596 -25.64 -17.98 10.11
CA GLU A 596 -27.07 -18.32 9.93
C GLU A 596 -27.88 -18.09 11.20
N HIS A 597 -27.26 -18.12 12.38
CA HIS A 597 -27.95 -18.04 13.68
C HIS A 597 -28.81 -16.78 13.85
N PHE A 598 -28.30 -15.60 13.43
CA PHE A 598 -29.02 -14.33 13.48
C PHE A 598 -29.28 -13.73 12.10
N LYS A 599 -29.39 -14.56 11.06
CA LYS A 599 -29.69 -14.09 9.71
C LYS A 599 -31.01 -13.31 9.68
N GLY A 600 -30.96 -12.11 9.12
CA GLY A 600 -32.10 -11.22 9.11
C GLY A 600 -31.94 -10.08 8.11
N TYR A 601 -32.69 -9.00 8.36
CA TYR A 601 -32.57 -7.78 7.56
C TYR A 601 -31.18 -7.16 7.73
N VAL A 602 -30.55 -6.84 6.60
CA VAL A 602 -29.24 -6.20 6.55
C VAL A 602 -29.36 -4.79 5.98
N ARG A 603 -28.58 -3.86 6.50
CA ARG A 603 -28.51 -2.52 5.94
C ARG A 603 -27.60 -2.50 4.72
N LYS A 604 -28.06 -1.82 3.68
CA LYS A 604 -27.31 -1.57 2.46
C LYS A 604 -27.11 -0.07 2.32
N HIS A 605 -25.86 0.34 2.24
CA HIS A 605 -25.45 1.73 2.11
C HIS A 605 -24.59 1.90 0.86
N LYS A 606 -24.70 3.07 0.22
CA LYS A 606 -23.73 3.48 -0.80
C LYS A 606 -22.39 3.75 -0.10
N VAL A 607 -21.30 3.30 -0.71
CA VAL A 607 -19.93 3.68 -0.30
C VAL A 607 -19.77 5.19 -0.51
N ASP A 608 -19.23 5.87 0.49
CA ASP A 608 -18.94 7.30 0.44
C ASP A 608 -17.47 7.50 0.04
N ASP A 609 -17.30 7.87 -1.22
CA ASP A 609 -16.03 8.14 -1.88
C ASP A 609 -15.88 9.64 -2.21
N ARG A 610 -16.62 10.54 -1.55
CA ARG A 610 -16.55 11.98 -1.85
C ARG A 610 -15.28 12.65 -1.32
N HIS A 611 -14.61 12.04 -0.34
CA HIS A 611 -13.33 12.53 0.18
C HIS A 611 -12.17 12.14 -0.78
N PRO A 612 -11.18 13.02 -1.03
CA PRO A 612 -10.09 12.73 -1.97
C PRO A 612 -9.22 11.53 -1.57
N TYR A 613 -8.91 11.39 -0.27
CA TYR A 613 -7.97 10.37 0.22
C TYR A 613 -8.60 9.18 0.97
N ILE A 614 -9.88 9.28 1.35
CA ILE A 614 -10.52 8.36 2.30
C ILE A 614 -11.75 7.79 1.63
N SER A 615 -11.91 6.47 1.72
CA SER A 615 -13.14 5.78 1.37
C SER A 615 -13.84 5.33 2.65
N TYR A 616 -15.14 5.60 2.75
CA TYR A 616 -15.96 5.11 3.85
C TYR A 616 -17.02 4.14 3.31
N ASP A 617 -16.93 2.87 3.68
CA ASP A 617 -17.94 1.85 3.41
C ASP A 617 -18.74 1.56 4.69
N PRO A 618 -19.95 2.14 4.86
CA PRO A 618 -20.75 1.94 6.06
C PRO A 618 -21.20 0.49 6.24
N ASN A 619 -21.23 -0.31 5.16
CA ASN A 619 -21.64 -1.71 5.22
C ASN A 619 -20.65 -2.57 6.02
N LYS A 620 -19.39 -2.13 6.12
CA LYS A 620 -18.33 -2.79 6.89
C LYS A 620 -18.23 -2.31 8.34
N CYS A 621 -19.04 -1.32 8.74
CA CYS A 621 -18.92 -0.64 10.03
C CYS A 621 -19.62 -1.40 11.16
N VAL A 622 -18.86 -1.71 12.22
CA VAL A 622 -19.37 -2.37 13.45
C VAL A 622 -19.76 -1.40 14.57
N LEU A 623 -19.87 -0.10 14.27
CA LEU A 623 -20.25 0.96 15.23
C LEU A 623 -19.39 1.00 16.51
N CYS A 624 -18.11 0.64 16.42
CA CYS A 624 -17.19 0.61 17.56
C CYS A 624 -16.79 2.00 18.10
N ALA A 625 -17.10 3.07 17.36
CA ALA A 625 -16.80 4.46 17.67
C ALA A 625 -15.31 4.79 17.88
N ARG A 626 -14.38 3.92 17.45
CA ARG A 626 -12.93 4.20 17.53
C ARG A 626 -12.58 5.43 16.69
N CYS A 627 -12.97 5.44 15.42
CA CYS A 627 -12.79 6.58 14.51
C CYS A 627 -13.34 7.92 15.08
N ILE A 628 -14.54 7.92 15.67
CA ILE A 628 -15.17 9.10 16.26
C ILE A 628 -14.37 9.63 17.45
N ARG A 629 -13.95 8.74 18.36
CA ARG A 629 -13.17 9.11 19.56
C ARG A 629 -11.74 9.52 19.22
N THR A 630 -11.09 8.84 18.27
CA THR A 630 -9.79 9.27 17.74
C THR A 630 -9.90 10.67 17.11
N CYS A 631 -10.95 10.94 16.33
CA CYS A 631 -11.18 12.26 15.76
C CYS A 631 -11.41 13.34 16.84
N ALA A 632 -12.12 13.03 17.92
CA ALA A 632 -12.32 13.92 19.07
C ALA A 632 -11.07 14.12 19.95
N ARG A 633 -10.05 13.27 19.80
CA ARG A 633 -8.73 13.45 20.42
C ARG A 633 -7.84 14.34 19.57
N VAL A 634 -7.85 14.14 18.24
CA VAL A 634 -7.06 14.93 17.30
C VAL A 634 -7.61 16.34 17.08
N LEU A 635 -8.93 16.51 17.13
CA LEU A 635 -9.62 17.79 16.93
C LEU A 635 -10.38 18.21 18.19
N PRO A 636 -10.55 19.53 18.42
CA PRO A 636 -11.41 20.03 19.50
C PRO A 636 -12.87 19.58 19.34
N VAL A 637 -13.35 19.54 18.08
CA VAL A 637 -14.69 19.09 17.70
C VAL A 637 -14.58 18.00 16.64
N SER A 638 -15.13 16.82 16.95
CA SER A 638 -15.07 15.67 16.03
C SER A 638 -15.81 15.94 14.72
N ALA A 639 -15.17 15.64 13.60
CA ALA A 639 -15.72 15.81 12.25
C ALA A 639 -16.75 14.74 11.88
N ILE A 640 -16.79 13.64 12.64
CA ILE A 640 -17.66 12.47 12.43
C ILE A 640 -18.37 12.10 13.73
N GLY A 641 -19.59 11.60 13.61
CA GLY A 641 -20.41 11.22 14.77
C GLY A 641 -21.40 10.12 14.42
N PHE A 642 -22.17 9.68 15.41
CA PHE A 642 -23.30 8.79 15.16
C PHE A 642 -24.56 9.58 14.85
N VAL A 643 -25.25 9.19 13.78
CA VAL A 643 -26.54 9.71 13.37
C VAL A 643 -27.56 8.57 13.41
N GLY A 644 -28.79 8.87 13.80
CA GLY A 644 -29.85 7.87 13.98
C GLY A 644 -29.86 7.25 15.38
N ARG A 645 -30.71 6.24 15.58
CA ARG A 645 -30.84 5.49 16.83
C ARG A 645 -31.15 4.02 16.56
N GLY A 646 -30.69 3.16 17.48
CA GLY A 646 -30.91 1.71 17.41
C GLY A 646 -30.31 1.10 16.13
N PHE A 647 -31.09 0.30 15.42
CA PHE A 647 -30.62 -0.36 14.20
C PHE A 647 -30.31 0.61 13.05
N ARG A 648 -30.86 1.84 13.08
CA ARG A 648 -30.60 2.89 12.07
C ARG A 648 -29.38 3.75 12.39
N THR A 649 -28.60 3.41 13.41
CA THR A 649 -27.41 4.18 13.78
C THR A 649 -26.30 3.99 12.75
N GLU A 650 -25.78 5.08 12.21
CA GLU A 650 -24.67 5.09 11.26
C GLU A 650 -23.61 6.09 11.72
N MET A 651 -22.34 5.84 11.38
CA MET A 651 -21.33 6.89 11.48
C MET A 651 -21.47 7.79 10.25
N ARG A 652 -21.61 9.10 10.45
CA ARG A 652 -21.71 10.08 9.37
C ARG A 652 -20.94 11.35 9.72
N PRO A 653 -20.43 12.09 8.72
CA PRO A 653 -20.02 13.48 8.90
C PRO A 653 -21.21 14.36 9.31
N ALA A 654 -20.91 15.54 9.87
CA ALA A 654 -21.93 16.53 10.18
C ALA A 654 -22.81 16.83 8.94
N MET A 655 -24.13 16.90 9.14
CA MET A 655 -25.13 17.13 8.07
C MET A 655 -25.12 16.11 6.91
N ASN A 656 -24.36 15.01 7.02
CA ASN A 656 -24.10 14.06 5.93
C ASN A 656 -23.41 14.70 4.69
N ASP A 657 -22.75 15.84 4.89
CA ASP A 657 -21.92 16.48 3.89
C ASP A 657 -20.70 15.61 3.57
N PRO A 658 -20.04 15.84 2.41
CA PRO A 658 -18.74 15.22 2.16
C PRO A 658 -17.79 15.47 3.33
N LEU A 659 -17.06 14.44 3.77
CA LEU A 659 -16.19 14.56 4.94
C LEU A 659 -15.17 15.70 4.83
N VAL A 660 -14.66 15.97 3.63
CA VAL A 660 -13.71 17.07 3.35
C VAL A 660 -14.35 18.46 3.50
N SER A 661 -15.68 18.56 3.45
CA SER A 661 -16.44 19.81 3.63
C SER A 661 -16.81 20.09 5.09
N THR A 662 -16.44 19.20 6.02
CA THR A 662 -16.67 19.39 7.46
C THR A 662 -15.39 19.87 8.16
N SER A 663 -15.33 19.83 9.49
CA SER A 663 -14.10 20.13 10.25
C SER A 663 -12.96 19.12 10.06
N CYS A 664 -13.10 18.14 9.15
CA CYS A 664 -12.07 17.15 8.86
C CYS A 664 -10.80 17.79 8.30
N VAL A 665 -9.67 17.60 8.99
CA VAL A 665 -8.34 18.05 8.54
C VAL A 665 -7.62 17.04 7.64
N SER A 666 -8.31 15.97 7.20
CA SER A 666 -7.73 14.90 6.36
C SER A 666 -6.50 14.21 6.96
N CYS A 667 -6.42 14.06 8.29
CA CYS A 667 -5.26 13.43 8.95
C CYS A 667 -5.16 11.91 8.76
N GLY A 668 -6.26 11.24 8.41
CA GLY A 668 -6.28 9.80 8.17
C GLY A 668 -6.26 8.92 9.42
N ASN A 669 -6.06 9.46 10.63
CA ASN A 669 -6.01 8.67 11.88
C ASN A 669 -7.28 7.84 12.16
N CYS A 670 -8.43 8.23 11.59
CA CYS A 670 -9.66 7.45 11.66
C CYS A 670 -9.61 6.12 10.88
N ILE A 671 -8.75 6.03 9.86
CA ILE A 671 -8.48 4.82 9.07
C ILE A 671 -7.70 3.84 9.93
N ASP A 672 -6.62 4.30 10.55
CA ASP A 672 -5.74 3.48 11.41
C ASP A 672 -6.48 2.99 12.66
N ALA A 673 -7.42 3.78 13.19
CA ALA A 673 -8.27 3.39 14.31
C ALA A 673 -9.40 2.41 13.93
N CYS A 674 -9.66 2.14 12.64
CA CYS A 674 -10.73 1.26 12.22
C CYS A 674 -10.30 -0.22 12.39
N PRO A 675 -11.00 -1.04 13.20
CA PRO A 675 -10.68 -2.48 13.37
C PRO A 675 -11.18 -3.36 12.21
N THR A 676 -11.88 -2.77 11.23
CA THR A 676 -12.40 -3.44 10.05
C THR A 676 -11.96 -2.69 8.79
N GLY A 677 -12.50 -3.03 7.63
CA GLY A 677 -12.30 -2.28 6.38
C GLY A 677 -13.32 -1.17 6.12
N ALA A 678 -13.97 -0.61 7.14
CA ALA A 678 -15.01 0.41 6.94
C ALA A 678 -14.45 1.78 6.53
N LEU A 679 -13.29 2.17 7.07
CA LEU A 679 -12.55 3.35 6.63
C LEU A 679 -11.23 2.88 6.06
N THR A 680 -10.93 3.23 4.83
CA THR A 680 -9.70 2.83 4.14
C THR A 680 -9.09 4.02 3.41
N VAL A 681 -7.80 3.94 3.13
CA VAL A 681 -7.18 4.82 2.14
C VAL A 681 -7.75 4.52 0.76
N LYS A 682 -7.83 5.53 -0.09
CA LYS A 682 -8.03 5.32 -1.52
C LYS A 682 -6.70 5.03 -2.17
N PHE A 683 -6.54 3.82 -2.69
CA PHE A 683 -5.34 3.46 -3.41
C PHE A 683 -5.30 4.18 -4.76
N PRO A 684 -4.11 4.60 -5.23
CA PRO A 684 -3.95 5.26 -6.53
C PRO A 684 -3.96 4.29 -7.71
N PHE A 685 -4.23 3.00 -7.48
CA PHE A 685 -4.25 1.93 -8.48
C PHE A 685 -5.47 1.02 -8.28
N SER A 686 -5.85 0.33 -9.36
CA SER A 686 -7.06 -0.50 -9.44
C SER A 686 -6.77 -1.94 -9.02
N GLY A 687 -7.76 -2.62 -8.42
CA GLY A 687 -7.62 -3.97 -7.87
C GLY A 687 -7.05 -3.95 -6.44
N ARG A 688 -7.66 -4.67 -5.50
CA ARG A 688 -6.98 -5.18 -4.30
C ARG A 688 -7.92 -6.03 -3.44
N ALA A 689 -7.36 -7.00 -2.72
CA ALA A 689 -7.93 -7.51 -1.46
C ALA A 689 -6.87 -7.61 -0.36
N CYS A 690 -5.69 -8.17 -0.59
CA CYS A 690 -4.54 -7.96 0.30
C CYS A 690 -3.27 -8.20 -0.51
N LEU A 691 -2.37 -7.22 -0.56
CA LEU A 691 -1.07 -7.38 -1.23
C LEU A 691 0.02 -7.24 -0.18
N GLU A 692 1.01 -8.12 -0.28
CA GLU A 692 2.25 -8.00 0.49
C GLU A 692 2.96 -6.69 0.17
N THR A 693 3.59 -6.14 1.21
CA THR A 693 4.36 -4.91 1.14
C THR A 693 5.71 -5.09 1.80
N GLU A 694 6.71 -4.43 1.22
CA GLU A 694 7.98 -4.19 1.88
C GLU A 694 7.80 -2.95 2.76
N ASP A 695 7.78 -3.19 4.06
CA ASP A 695 7.49 -2.17 5.07
C ASP A 695 8.81 -1.60 5.62
N VAL A 696 9.06 -0.31 5.40
CA VAL A 696 10.23 0.39 5.92
C VAL A 696 9.78 1.49 6.90
N LYS A 697 10.29 1.43 8.11
CA LYS A 697 10.13 2.51 9.10
C LYS A 697 11.12 3.63 8.82
N THR A 698 10.62 4.86 8.80
CA THR A 698 11.43 6.09 8.65
C THR A 698 10.66 7.26 9.26
N HIS A 699 11.01 8.50 8.93
CA HIS A 699 10.40 9.69 9.50
C HIS A 699 9.83 10.63 8.45
N CYS A 700 8.87 11.46 8.85
CA CYS A 700 8.22 12.46 8.01
C CYS A 700 9.14 13.67 7.77
N GLY A 701 9.44 13.98 6.52
CA GLY A 701 10.30 15.11 6.13
C GLY A 701 9.59 16.46 5.94
N PHE A 702 8.33 16.62 6.35
CA PHE A 702 7.56 17.86 6.07
C PHE A 702 7.77 18.98 7.09
N CYS A 703 7.67 18.72 8.39
CA CYS A 703 7.85 19.70 9.48
C CYS A 703 8.90 19.20 10.47
N SER A 704 9.36 20.06 11.38
CA SER A 704 10.45 19.72 12.30
C SER A 704 10.07 18.78 13.44
N LEU A 705 8.85 18.23 13.47
CA LEU A 705 8.47 17.24 14.48
C LEU A 705 9.13 15.88 14.21
N GLY A 706 9.33 15.54 12.93
CA GLY A 706 9.92 14.26 12.52
C GLY A 706 9.12 13.04 12.99
N CYS A 707 7.81 13.01 12.77
CA CYS A 707 6.96 11.88 13.15
C CYS A 707 7.43 10.57 12.49
N GLU A 708 7.50 9.46 13.25
CA GLU A 708 7.75 8.12 12.68
C GLU A 708 6.62 7.75 11.70
N ILE A 709 6.98 7.19 10.56
CA ILE A 709 6.07 6.74 9.51
C ILE A 709 6.45 5.33 9.06
N LEU A 710 5.44 4.58 8.60
CA LEU A 710 5.64 3.28 7.97
C LEU A 710 5.38 3.41 6.46
N VAL A 711 6.42 3.27 5.65
CA VAL A 711 6.32 3.27 4.19
C VAL A 711 6.05 1.85 3.73
N ARG A 712 4.87 1.62 3.16
CA ARG A 712 4.45 0.33 2.63
C ARG A 712 4.63 0.30 1.13
N SER A 713 5.67 -0.38 0.66
CA SER A 713 6.05 -0.44 -0.75
C SER A 713 5.56 -1.72 -1.42
N PHE A 714 4.98 -1.58 -2.61
CA PHE A 714 4.68 -2.70 -3.52
C PHE A 714 5.81 -2.97 -4.51
N GLY A 715 6.78 -2.06 -4.61
CA GLY A 715 7.85 -2.07 -5.60
C GLY A 715 8.22 -0.64 -6.02
N GLU A 716 9.03 -0.53 -7.07
CA GLU A 716 9.58 0.75 -7.52
C GLU A 716 8.48 1.80 -7.80
N GLY A 717 8.55 2.93 -7.09
CA GLY A 717 7.63 4.05 -7.26
C GLY A 717 6.16 3.79 -6.86
N ARG A 718 5.86 2.65 -6.21
CA ARG A 718 4.50 2.24 -5.84
C ARG A 718 4.40 1.98 -4.34
N TYR A 719 4.04 2.99 -3.57
CA TYR A 719 3.99 2.89 -2.11
C TYR A 719 2.93 3.82 -1.51
N PHE A 720 2.58 3.59 -0.25
CA PHE A 720 1.78 4.51 0.56
C PHE A 720 2.31 4.58 1.99
N ILE A 721 2.04 5.68 2.68
CA ILE A 721 2.46 5.87 4.07
C ILE A 721 1.34 5.46 5.00
N ALA A 722 1.65 4.72 6.07
CA ALA A 722 0.78 4.40 7.20
C ALA A 722 1.37 4.90 8.53
N SER A 723 0.53 4.96 9.57
CA SER A 723 1.02 5.15 10.94
C SER A 723 1.86 3.93 11.37
N PRO A 724 2.86 4.09 12.25
CA PRO A 724 3.68 2.99 12.76
C PRO A 724 2.91 1.96 13.60
N GLY A 725 1.62 2.18 13.87
CA GLY A 725 0.77 1.26 14.61
C GLY A 725 0.93 1.36 16.13
N ILE A 726 1.63 2.39 16.60
CA ILE A 726 1.85 2.66 18.02
C ILE A 726 0.71 3.57 18.55
N PRO A 727 -0.03 3.15 19.60
CA PRO A 727 -1.07 3.96 20.21
C PRO A 727 -0.59 5.37 20.57
N GLY A 728 -1.30 6.39 20.07
CA GLY A 728 -0.97 7.80 20.33
C GLY A 728 -0.04 8.45 19.29
N GLU A 729 0.62 7.66 18.44
CA GLU A 729 1.44 8.20 17.34
C GLU A 729 0.57 8.50 16.11
N TYR A 730 0.08 9.73 16.08
CA TYR A 730 -0.75 10.24 15.01
C TYR A 730 0.07 10.85 13.89
N LEU A 731 -0.50 10.83 12.68
CA LEU A 731 0.04 11.55 11.53
C LEU A 731 -0.88 12.73 11.17
N CYS A 732 -0.27 13.78 10.62
CA CYS A 732 -0.99 14.84 9.95
C CYS A 732 -1.26 14.46 8.49
N ARG A 733 -2.06 15.28 7.80
CA ARG A 733 -2.38 15.02 6.38
C ARG A 733 -1.15 14.97 5.48
N TYR A 734 -0.12 15.76 5.80
CA TYR A 734 1.13 15.78 5.04
C TYR A 734 1.93 14.50 5.26
N GLY A 735 2.09 14.07 6.52
CA GLY A 735 2.78 12.81 6.82
C GLY A 735 2.05 11.58 6.26
N ARG A 736 0.72 11.59 6.23
CA ARG A 736 -0.10 10.42 5.80
C ARG A 736 -0.33 10.34 4.29
N PHE A 737 -0.50 11.47 3.62
CA PHE A 737 -0.87 11.54 2.20
C PHE A 737 0.12 12.35 1.34
N GLY A 738 1.22 12.83 1.92
CA GLY A 738 2.21 13.66 1.23
C GLY A 738 2.94 13.00 0.09
N GLN A 739 3.05 11.67 0.12
CA GLN A 739 3.65 10.88 -0.94
C GLN A 739 2.96 11.05 -2.30
N GLU A 740 1.68 11.44 -2.33
CA GLU A 740 0.98 11.64 -3.61
C GLU A 740 1.64 12.73 -4.46
N TYR A 741 2.25 13.73 -3.83
CA TYR A 741 3.00 14.76 -4.55
C TYR A 741 4.18 14.14 -5.31
N PHE A 742 4.99 13.32 -4.63
CA PHE A 742 6.16 12.69 -5.22
C PHE A 742 5.81 11.68 -6.32
N ILE A 743 4.67 11.00 -6.20
CA ILE A 743 4.22 9.97 -7.17
C ILE A 743 3.61 10.60 -8.42
N LYS A 744 2.91 11.75 -8.28
CA LYS A 744 2.23 12.42 -9.41
C LYS A 744 3.17 13.26 -10.28
N GLN A 745 4.28 13.71 -9.73
CA GLN A 745 5.23 14.55 -10.44
C GLN A 745 6.20 13.74 -11.29
N LYS A 746 6.61 14.32 -12.43
CA LYS A 746 7.63 13.72 -13.28
C LYS A 746 8.99 13.80 -12.59
N ARG A 747 9.64 12.65 -12.39
CA ARG A 747 10.93 12.54 -11.70
C ARG A 747 12.10 12.57 -12.69
N PHE A 748 13.21 13.17 -12.30
CA PHE A 748 14.44 13.06 -13.08
C PHE A 748 15.06 11.67 -12.96
N THR A 749 15.45 11.09 -14.09
CA THR A 749 16.14 9.79 -14.19
C THR A 749 17.64 9.93 -14.44
N GLY A 750 18.13 11.16 -14.64
CA GLY A 750 19.54 11.45 -14.88
C GLY A 750 19.79 12.95 -15.10
N PRO A 751 21.07 13.38 -15.15
CA PRO A 751 21.43 14.78 -15.37
C PRO A 751 21.06 15.29 -16.76
N THR A 752 20.83 16.60 -16.87
CA THR A 752 20.62 17.29 -18.14
C THR A 752 21.47 18.54 -18.21
N ALA A 753 21.98 18.86 -19.41
CA ALA A 753 22.71 20.09 -19.66
C ALA A 753 22.10 20.87 -20.82
N LYS A 754 22.25 22.19 -20.77
CA LYS A 754 21.76 23.14 -21.75
C LYS A 754 22.81 23.44 -22.81
N ASP A 755 22.48 23.22 -24.07
CA ASP A 755 23.32 23.57 -25.21
C ASP A 755 22.57 24.55 -26.10
N GLY A 756 22.93 25.84 -26.00
CA GLY A 756 22.19 26.93 -26.64
C GLY A 756 20.77 27.07 -26.08
N TYR A 757 19.77 26.71 -26.89
CA TYR A 757 18.34 26.73 -26.51
C TYR A 757 17.75 25.32 -26.30
N SER A 758 18.56 24.27 -26.42
CA SER A 758 18.15 22.88 -26.25
C SER A 758 18.72 22.27 -24.97
N TYR A 759 18.01 21.29 -24.41
CA TYR A 759 18.44 20.52 -23.25
C TYR A 759 18.64 19.08 -23.68
N SER A 760 19.73 18.46 -23.25
CA SER A 760 20.03 17.06 -23.54
C SER A 760 20.45 16.30 -22.28
N PRO A 761 20.07 15.02 -22.15
CA PRO A 761 20.61 14.13 -21.13
C PRO A 761 22.13 14.02 -21.25
N VAL A 762 22.84 14.05 -20.12
CA VAL A 762 24.30 13.88 -20.04
C VAL A 762 24.65 12.91 -18.91
N SER A 763 25.88 12.39 -18.89
CA SER A 763 26.35 11.56 -17.76
C SER A 763 26.63 12.42 -16.53
N PHE A 764 26.67 11.80 -15.35
CA PHE A 764 27.02 12.48 -14.10
C PHE A 764 28.41 13.12 -14.16
N GLU A 765 29.37 12.45 -14.80
CA GLU A 765 30.74 12.94 -14.94
C GLU A 765 30.77 14.24 -15.76
N VAL A 766 30.10 14.26 -16.91
CA VAL A 766 30.02 15.45 -17.78
C VAL A 766 29.28 16.60 -17.09
N ALA A 767 28.19 16.30 -16.38
CA ALA A 767 27.46 17.31 -15.62
C ALA A 767 28.35 17.93 -14.51
N ASN A 768 29.03 17.08 -13.74
CA ASN A 768 29.92 17.53 -12.66
C ASN A 768 31.10 18.35 -13.18
N GLU A 769 31.76 17.91 -14.26
CA GLU A 769 32.85 18.66 -14.90
C GLU A 769 32.39 20.06 -15.30
N ARG A 770 31.24 20.16 -16.00
CA ARG A 770 30.70 21.43 -16.46
C ARG A 770 30.33 22.37 -15.31
N ILE A 771 29.76 21.85 -14.23
CA ILE A 771 29.44 22.62 -13.02
C ILE A 771 30.73 23.16 -12.39
N VAL A 772 31.73 22.31 -12.18
CA VAL A 772 33.01 22.69 -11.56
C VAL A 772 33.72 23.75 -12.39
N GLU A 773 33.85 23.53 -13.70
CA GLU A 773 34.52 24.46 -14.62
C GLU A 773 33.83 25.82 -14.63
N SER A 774 32.51 25.86 -14.76
CA SER A 774 31.75 27.11 -14.87
C SER A 774 31.76 27.91 -13.57
N LEU A 775 31.55 27.25 -12.42
CA LEU A 775 31.57 27.92 -11.12
C LEU A 775 32.97 28.47 -10.78
N LYS A 776 34.05 27.71 -11.08
CA LYS A 776 35.43 28.19 -10.89
C LYS A 776 35.77 29.33 -11.85
N GLN A 777 35.37 29.23 -13.12
CA GLN A 777 35.59 30.30 -14.08
C GLN A 777 34.96 31.62 -13.62
N VAL A 778 33.70 31.58 -13.16
CA VAL A 778 33.02 32.78 -12.65
C VAL A 778 33.70 33.30 -11.39
N ALA A 779 34.11 32.43 -10.47
CA ALA A 779 34.86 32.83 -9.27
C ALA A 779 36.21 33.49 -9.63
N ASP A 780 36.93 32.99 -10.63
CA ASP A 780 38.20 33.54 -11.10
C ASP A 780 38.02 34.89 -11.81
N GLU A 781 36.94 35.07 -12.58
CA GLU A 781 36.65 36.29 -13.34
C GLU A 781 36.04 37.41 -12.50
N HIS A 782 35.13 37.07 -11.58
CA HIS A 782 34.29 38.02 -10.84
C HIS A 782 34.54 38.02 -9.32
N GLY A 783 35.43 37.16 -8.81
CA GLY A 783 35.71 36.98 -7.40
C GLY A 783 34.82 35.88 -6.76
N PRO A 784 35.33 35.09 -5.80
CA PRO A 784 34.53 34.05 -5.13
C PRO A 784 33.27 34.57 -4.43
N GLU A 785 33.29 35.82 -3.96
CA GLU A 785 32.13 36.51 -3.36
C GLU A 785 30.97 36.75 -4.33
N SER A 786 31.18 36.54 -5.64
CA SER A 786 30.14 36.61 -6.67
C SER A 786 29.46 35.26 -6.93
N VAL A 787 29.94 34.18 -6.32
CA VAL A 787 29.35 32.84 -6.43
C VAL A 787 28.67 32.47 -5.12
N ALA A 788 27.55 31.76 -5.19
CA ALA A 788 26.80 31.31 -4.03
C ALA A 788 26.27 29.87 -4.15
N VAL A 789 26.13 29.19 -3.02
CA VAL A 789 25.48 27.89 -2.91
C VAL A 789 24.21 28.04 -2.07
N PHE A 790 23.06 27.66 -2.61
CA PHE A 790 21.78 27.71 -1.92
C PHE A 790 21.27 26.30 -1.66
N VAL A 791 20.84 26.04 -0.43
CA VAL A 791 20.42 24.72 0.02
C VAL A 791 19.06 24.77 0.68
N SER A 792 18.24 23.76 0.38
CA SER A 792 16.98 23.54 1.06
C SER A 792 17.19 23.03 2.50
N PRO A 793 16.45 23.53 3.49
CA PRO A 793 16.41 22.94 4.83
C PRO A 793 15.64 21.60 4.88
N GLU A 794 15.26 21.04 3.73
CA GLU A 794 14.73 19.66 3.62
C GLU A 794 15.84 18.62 3.46
N LEU A 795 17.04 19.04 3.08
CA LEU A 795 18.21 18.17 2.90
C LEU A 795 18.61 17.50 4.22
N THR A 796 19.27 16.35 4.12
CA THR A 796 19.88 15.71 5.30
C THR A 796 21.08 16.50 5.79
N ASN A 797 21.49 16.24 7.03
CA ASN A 797 22.66 16.89 7.62
C ASN A 797 23.94 16.59 6.82
N GLU A 798 24.06 15.39 6.24
CA GLU A 798 25.17 14.97 5.39
C GLU A 798 25.20 15.79 4.09
N GLU A 799 24.05 15.99 3.44
CA GLU A 799 23.92 16.82 2.24
C GLU A 799 24.24 18.30 2.53
N LEU A 800 23.74 18.84 3.65
CA LEU A 800 24.05 20.20 4.11
C LEU A 800 25.55 20.39 4.37
N TYR A 801 26.18 19.41 5.01
CA TYR A 801 27.61 19.42 5.30
C TYR A 801 28.44 19.41 4.00
N LEU A 802 28.12 18.52 3.07
CA LEU A 802 28.79 18.45 1.75
C LEU A 802 28.64 19.76 0.97
N ALA A 803 27.43 20.35 0.95
CA ALA A 803 27.20 21.64 0.30
C ALA A 803 28.03 22.78 0.93
N GLY A 804 28.15 22.79 2.26
CA GLY A 804 29.03 23.71 3.00
C GLY A 804 30.49 23.63 2.57
N ARG A 805 30.98 22.40 2.35
CA ARG A 805 32.35 22.17 1.89
C ARG A 805 32.53 22.53 0.41
N ILE A 806 31.56 22.22 -0.45
CA ILE A 806 31.58 22.64 -1.85
C ILE A 806 31.69 24.17 -1.95
N ALA A 807 30.92 24.92 -1.15
CA ALA A 807 31.00 26.38 -1.11
C ALA A 807 32.38 26.88 -0.66
N ARG A 808 32.87 26.40 0.49
CA ARG A 808 34.06 26.97 1.14
C ARG A 808 35.39 26.38 0.66
N GLU A 809 35.48 25.06 0.53
CA GLU A 809 36.69 24.35 0.09
C GLU A 809 36.77 24.29 -1.45
N GLY A 810 35.63 24.10 -2.12
CA GLY A 810 35.57 23.94 -3.58
C GLY A 810 35.61 25.26 -4.36
N ILE A 811 34.73 26.21 -3.99
CA ILE A 811 34.56 27.49 -4.68
C ILE A 811 35.36 28.61 -3.98
N GLY A 812 35.58 28.52 -2.67
CA GLY A 812 36.28 29.54 -1.89
C GLY A 812 35.38 30.68 -1.42
N THR A 813 34.05 30.48 -1.38
CA THR A 813 33.07 31.48 -0.97
C THR A 813 32.42 31.10 0.36
N ASN A 814 32.08 32.11 1.17
CA ASN A 814 31.24 31.95 2.35
C ASN A 814 29.76 32.23 2.07
N ASN A 815 29.41 32.53 0.81
CA ASN A 815 28.02 32.71 0.41
C ASN A 815 27.30 31.36 0.32
N ILE A 816 26.88 30.83 1.47
CA ILE A 816 26.03 29.66 1.57
C ILE A 816 24.82 29.97 2.44
N GLY A 817 23.62 29.51 2.07
CA GLY A 817 22.43 29.66 2.92
C GLY A 817 21.18 29.07 2.28
N SER A 818 20.04 29.18 2.96
CA SER A 818 18.73 28.81 2.41
C SER A 818 17.96 30.04 1.95
N LEU A 819 17.48 30.04 0.70
CA LEU A 819 16.65 31.12 0.18
C LEU A 819 15.28 31.15 0.86
N ALA A 820 14.76 29.99 1.28
CA ALA A 820 13.51 29.90 2.05
C ALA A 820 13.60 30.68 3.38
N ILE A 821 14.76 30.66 4.05
CA ILE A 821 15.01 31.41 5.28
C ILE A 821 15.37 32.89 5.00
N LEU A 822 16.29 33.14 4.07
CA LEU A 822 16.80 34.48 3.77
C LEU A 822 15.68 35.43 3.29
N SER A 823 14.72 34.91 2.53
CA SER A 823 13.66 35.73 1.95
C SER A 823 12.63 36.22 2.98
N GLY A 824 12.55 35.60 4.15
CA GLY A 824 11.75 36.07 5.28
C GLY A 824 12.42 37.16 6.12
N GLY A 825 13.62 37.64 5.72
CA GLY A 825 14.47 38.47 6.56
C GLY A 825 15.14 37.67 7.69
N GLY A 826 15.31 36.35 7.48
CA GLY A 826 15.81 35.41 8.48
C GLY A 826 17.15 35.85 9.08
N ARG A 827 17.15 35.98 10.40
CA ARG A 827 18.32 36.24 11.23
C ARG A 827 18.69 34.91 11.90
N SER A 828 19.90 34.44 11.64
CA SER A 828 20.45 33.26 12.31
C SER A 828 20.97 33.66 13.69
N GLY A 829 20.88 32.75 14.67
CA GLY A 829 21.37 33.03 16.03
C GLY A 829 20.64 34.16 16.79
N VAL A 830 19.35 34.39 16.51
CA VAL A 830 18.56 35.52 17.10
C VAL A 830 18.56 35.53 18.63
N LEU A 831 18.49 34.36 19.26
CA LEU A 831 18.44 34.23 20.72
C LEU A 831 19.81 34.05 21.36
N ASP A 832 20.88 33.95 20.58
CA ASP A 832 22.24 33.78 21.10
C ASP A 832 22.63 34.91 22.08
N PRO A 833 22.28 36.19 21.86
CA PRO A 833 22.53 37.24 22.83
C PRO A 833 21.78 37.08 24.15
N ALA A 834 20.60 36.44 24.15
CA ALA A 834 19.75 36.31 25.33
C ALA A 834 20.02 35.02 26.11
N PHE A 835 20.02 33.87 25.43
CA PHE A 835 20.17 32.53 26.03
C PHE A 835 21.56 31.91 25.87
N GLY A 836 22.39 32.45 24.97
CA GLY A 836 23.62 31.80 24.50
C GLY A 836 23.41 30.75 23.41
N PHE A 837 22.15 30.52 23.01
CA PHE A 837 21.76 29.63 21.92
C PHE A 837 20.39 30.00 21.36
N THR A 838 20.11 29.56 20.13
CA THR A 838 18.84 29.71 19.39
C THR A 838 18.20 28.35 19.11
N SER A 839 17.55 27.76 20.12
CA SER A 839 16.78 26.52 20.03
C SER A 839 15.68 26.50 21.11
N SER A 840 14.81 25.48 21.10
CA SER A 840 13.85 25.25 22.19
C SER A 840 14.59 25.06 23.52
N THR A 841 14.05 25.60 24.62
CA THR A 841 14.63 25.42 25.97
C THR A 841 14.28 24.07 26.58
N SER A 842 13.20 23.45 26.08
CA SER A 842 12.68 22.15 26.51
C SER A 842 12.17 21.32 25.32
N ASP A 843 11.63 20.13 25.59
CA ASP A 843 10.90 19.29 24.63
C ASP A 843 9.40 19.31 24.92
N ARG A 844 8.58 18.58 24.15
CA ARG A 844 7.12 18.61 24.30
C ARG A 844 6.61 18.12 25.66
N SER A 845 7.42 17.41 26.46
CA SER A 845 7.00 16.92 27.79
C SER A 845 6.67 18.05 28.77
N CYS A 846 7.18 19.27 28.53
CA CYS A 846 6.82 20.45 29.33
C CYS A 846 5.32 20.78 29.27
N LEU A 847 4.59 20.31 28.25
CA LEU A 847 3.14 20.53 28.11
C LEU A 847 2.31 19.74 29.13
N GLU A 848 2.80 18.61 29.64
CA GLU A 848 2.07 17.76 30.58
C GLU A 848 1.77 18.46 31.92
N ASN A 849 2.62 19.41 32.32
CA ASN A 849 2.50 20.13 33.58
C ASN A 849 2.22 21.63 33.38
N ALA A 850 1.86 22.06 32.17
CA ALA A 850 1.64 23.47 31.87
C ALA A 850 0.34 23.98 32.51
N ASP A 851 0.41 25.12 33.20
CA ASP A 851 -0.79 25.86 33.64
C ASP A 851 -1.30 26.77 32.53
N LEU A 852 -0.36 27.33 31.75
CA LEU A 852 -0.63 28.27 30.67
C LEU A 852 0.26 27.97 29.47
N ILE A 853 -0.36 27.86 28.30
CA ILE A 853 0.31 27.69 27.01
C ILE A 853 0.04 28.95 26.19
N ILE A 854 1.08 29.54 25.63
CA ILE A 854 1.02 30.75 24.81
C ILE A 854 1.53 30.43 23.41
N CYS A 855 0.65 30.51 22.41
CA CYS A 855 1.00 30.32 21.00
C CYS A 855 1.08 31.67 20.28
N ASN A 856 2.23 31.99 19.69
CA ASN A 856 2.42 33.23 18.92
C ASN A 856 3.09 32.96 17.57
N ASN A 857 2.54 33.53 16.50
CA ASN A 857 3.00 33.28 15.13
C ASN A 857 3.14 31.78 14.80
N THR A 858 2.11 30.99 15.13
CA THR A 858 2.05 29.56 14.82
C THR A 858 0.58 29.12 14.81
N SER A 859 0.11 28.52 13.70
CA SER A 859 -1.21 27.88 13.68
C SER A 859 -1.01 26.39 13.88
N LEU A 860 -1.21 25.90 15.10
CA LEU A 860 -0.90 24.52 15.45
C LEU A 860 -1.66 23.53 14.56
N GLN A 861 -2.91 23.81 14.21
CA GLN A 861 -3.72 22.91 13.39
C GLN A 861 -3.19 22.77 11.96
N SER A 862 -2.75 23.85 11.31
CA SER A 862 -2.25 23.82 9.93
C SER A 862 -0.76 23.52 9.83
N ASP A 863 0.02 24.00 10.80
CA ASP A 863 1.48 24.02 10.75
C ASP A 863 2.06 22.76 11.40
N HIS A 864 1.53 22.39 12.58
CA HIS A 864 2.08 21.36 13.47
C HIS A 864 1.00 20.52 14.15
N LEU A 865 0.13 19.85 13.37
CA LEU A 865 -1.07 19.18 13.90
C LEU A 865 -0.78 18.23 15.08
N ILE A 866 0.36 17.53 15.06
CA ILE A 866 0.68 16.57 16.15
C ILE A 866 1.00 17.30 17.45
N LEU A 867 1.72 18.43 17.39
CA LEU A 867 1.89 19.31 18.55
C LEU A 867 0.56 19.90 19.00
N ALA A 868 -0.36 20.17 18.07
CA ALA A 868 -1.72 20.58 18.41
C ALA A 868 -2.45 19.53 19.26
N VAL A 869 -2.27 18.23 18.98
CA VAL A 869 -2.88 17.15 19.78
C VAL A 869 -2.39 17.19 21.23
N ASP A 870 -1.09 17.44 21.45
CA ASP A 870 -0.49 17.55 22.78
C ASP A 870 -1.06 18.78 23.54
N VAL A 871 -1.17 19.94 22.86
CA VAL A 871 -1.78 21.15 23.43
C VAL A 871 -3.27 20.94 23.74
N ILE A 872 -4.03 20.30 22.85
CA ILE A 872 -5.44 19.97 23.07
C ILE A 872 -5.59 19.08 24.32
N GLN A 873 -4.69 18.12 24.50
CA GLN A 873 -4.70 17.24 25.66
C GLN A 873 -4.41 18.02 26.95
N ALA A 874 -3.37 18.85 26.98
CA ALA A 874 -3.03 19.67 28.14
C ALA A 874 -4.19 20.61 28.54
N VAL A 875 -4.86 21.25 27.57
CA VAL A 875 -6.02 22.12 27.83
C VAL A 875 -7.20 21.32 28.40
N LYS A 876 -7.43 20.09 27.92
CA LYS A 876 -8.47 19.19 28.48
C LYS A 876 -8.17 18.77 29.91
N GLU A 877 -6.90 18.69 30.28
CA GLU A 877 -6.44 18.33 31.63
C GLU A 877 -6.41 19.52 32.60
N GLY A 878 -6.48 20.75 32.10
CA GLY A 878 -6.72 21.95 32.92
C GLY A 878 -5.95 23.19 32.48
N ALA A 879 -4.98 23.07 31.58
CA ALA A 879 -4.17 24.19 31.11
C ALA A 879 -5.03 25.27 30.42
N LYS A 880 -4.61 26.53 30.53
CA LYS A 880 -5.16 27.65 29.75
C LYS A 880 -4.35 27.83 28.48
N LEU A 881 -5.01 28.30 27.42
CA LEU A 881 -4.37 28.57 26.13
C LEU A 881 -4.60 30.03 25.75
N ILE A 882 -3.53 30.73 25.42
CA ILE A 882 -3.57 32.04 24.76
C ILE A 882 -3.02 31.88 23.35
N VAL A 883 -3.75 32.40 22.37
CA VAL A 883 -3.30 32.44 20.98
C VAL A 883 -3.17 33.89 20.53
N SER A 884 -2.01 34.25 19.98
CA SER A 884 -1.75 35.56 19.38
C SER A 884 -1.28 35.37 17.94
N ASN A 885 -2.21 35.49 17.00
CA ASN A 885 -1.94 35.25 15.58
C ASN A 885 -2.75 36.24 14.73
N SER A 886 -2.12 36.78 13.68
CA SER A 886 -2.79 37.66 12.69
C SER A 886 -3.85 36.98 11.80
N ALA A 887 -4.16 35.72 12.10
CA ALA A 887 -5.21 34.90 11.51
C ALA A 887 -5.51 33.76 12.50
N LEU A 888 -6.73 33.76 13.05
CA LEU A 888 -7.19 32.76 14.01
C LEU A 888 -8.00 31.67 13.29
N ASP A 889 -7.72 30.41 13.62
CA ASP A 889 -8.46 29.27 13.10
C ASP A 889 -9.60 28.81 14.04
N SER A 890 -10.32 27.76 13.65
CA SER A 890 -11.42 27.23 14.45
C SER A 890 -10.97 26.66 15.79
N MET A 891 -9.77 26.05 15.86
CA MET A 891 -9.23 25.51 17.09
C MET A 891 -8.92 26.65 18.06
N ASP A 892 -8.25 27.70 17.58
CA ASP A 892 -7.90 28.88 18.36
C ASP A 892 -9.13 29.48 19.02
N GLN A 893 -10.22 29.66 18.27
CA GLN A 893 -11.46 30.27 18.78
C GLN A 893 -12.23 29.39 19.77
N HIS A 894 -12.10 28.06 19.70
CA HIS A 894 -12.88 27.14 20.54
C HIS A 894 -12.15 26.71 21.81
N LEU A 895 -10.81 26.67 21.78
CA LEU A 895 -10.00 26.19 22.89
C LEU A 895 -9.30 27.29 23.67
N ALA A 896 -8.93 28.39 23.03
CA ALA A 896 -8.20 29.44 23.71
C ALA A 896 -9.07 30.05 24.81
N ALA A 897 -8.47 30.25 25.98
CA ALA A 897 -9.02 31.10 27.03
C ALA A 897 -9.07 32.55 26.54
N LEU A 898 -8.07 32.96 25.75
CA LEU A 898 -8.00 34.26 25.08
C LEU A 898 -7.36 34.12 23.69
N ALA A 899 -8.03 34.61 22.66
CA ALA A 899 -7.52 34.64 21.29
C ALA A 899 -7.41 36.09 20.82
N VAL A 900 -6.19 36.52 20.51
CA VAL A 900 -5.85 37.90 20.12
C VAL A 900 -5.41 37.91 18.66
N ASP A 901 -5.96 38.84 17.89
CA ASP A 901 -5.66 39.03 16.46
C ASP A 901 -4.89 40.35 16.24
N PRO A 902 -3.59 40.43 16.60
CA PRO A 902 -2.81 41.61 16.30
C PRO A 902 -2.66 41.76 14.78
N MET A 903 -2.67 43.00 14.30
CA MET A 903 -2.37 43.35 12.91
C MET A 903 -1.06 42.69 12.47
N ARG A 904 -1.04 42.17 11.24
CA ARG A 904 0.12 41.49 10.65
C ARG A 904 1.42 42.26 10.87
N GLY A 905 2.41 41.57 11.45
CA GLY A 905 3.73 42.13 11.75
C GLY A 905 3.76 43.14 12.89
N ARG A 906 2.81 43.06 13.83
CA ARG A 906 2.72 43.93 15.01
C ARG A 906 2.47 43.18 16.32
N ALA A 907 2.62 41.86 16.35
CA ALA A 907 2.46 41.05 17.55
C ALA A 907 3.46 41.46 18.66
N SER A 908 4.69 41.81 18.29
CA SER A 908 5.70 42.31 19.21
C SER A 908 5.26 43.56 19.99
N ILE A 909 4.47 44.45 19.37
CA ILE A 909 3.93 45.65 20.05
C ILE A 909 2.95 45.25 21.16
N PHE A 910 2.09 44.25 20.90
CA PHE A 910 1.15 43.71 21.88
C PHE A 910 1.89 43.06 23.06
N TRP A 911 2.83 42.15 22.78
CA TRP A 911 3.56 41.44 23.83
C TRP A 911 4.46 42.36 24.66
N ASN A 912 5.03 43.40 24.06
CA ASN A 912 5.79 44.40 24.81
C ASN A 912 4.91 45.18 25.79
N ALA A 913 3.64 45.44 25.43
CA ALA A 913 2.68 46.07 26.34
C ALA A 913 2.26 45.15 27.49
N VAL A 914 2.03 43.85 27.21
CA VAL A 914 1.78 42.84 28.27
C VAL A 914 2.94 42.79 29.25
N MET A 915 4.17 42.72 28.72
CA MET A 915 5.39 42.73 29.53
C MET A 915 5.50 44.01 30.36
N GLN A 916 5.12 45.17 29.82
CA GLN A 916 5.11 46.43 30.57
C GLN A 916 4.11 46.41 31.72
N VAL A 917 2.90 45.89 31.52
CA VAL A 917 1.89 45.76 32.59
C VAL A 917 2.42 44.91 33.74
N LEU A 918 3.05 43.77 33.44
CA LEU A 918 3.65 42.89 34.47
C LEU A 918 4.77 43.59 35.25
N ILE A 919 5.57 44.45 34.60
CA ILE A 919 6.62 45.24 35.26
C ILE A 919 6.00 46.34 36.14
N ASP A 920 5.03 47.09 35.61
CA ASP A 920 4.40 48.22 36.30
C ASP A 920 3.61 47.78 37.54
N ASP A 921 2.95 46.63 37.46
CA ASP A 921 2.20 46.02 38.57
C ASP A 921 3.13 45.32 39.59
N GLY A 922 4.42 45.18 39.27
CA GLY A 922 5.44 44.58 40.14
C GLY A 922 5.42 43.05 40.18
N ASP A 923 4.81 42.40 39.18
CA ASP A 923 4.79 40.94 39.05
C ASP A 923 6.16 40.37 38.62
N VAL A 924 6.93 41.15 37.85
CA VAL A 924 8.29 40.81 37.39
C VAL A 924 9.22 42.00 37.54
N SER A 925 10.53 41.76 37.71
CA SER A 925 11.54 42.81 37.88
C SER A 925 12.76 42.56 36.99
N PRO A 926 13.12 43.50 36.08
CA PRO A 926 14.34 43.39 35.29
C PRO A 926 15.61 43.75 36.07
N ALA A 927 15.49 44.27 37.30
CA ALA A 927 16.61 44.93 38.00
C ALA A 927 17.79 43.99 38.33
N ASP A 928 17.49 42.71 38.59
CA ASP A 928 18.44 41.70 39.04
C ASP A 928 18.90 40.74 37.93
N ILE A 929 18.43 40.95 36.69
CA ILE A 929 18.81 40.18 35.49
C ILE A 929 19.91 40.93 34.74
N ASP A 930 20.86 40.19 34.14
CA ASP A 930 21.92 40.79 33.33
C ASP A 930 21.32 41.57 32.13
N GLY A 931 21.90 42.72 31.78
CA GLY A 931 21.33 43.63 30.77
C GLY A 931 20.08 44.41 31.19
N GLY A 932 19.56 44.22 32.41
CA GLY A 932 18.32 44.85 32.88
C GLY A 932 18.34 46.38 32.94
N LYS A 933 19.51 47.00 33.15
CA LYS A 933 19.65 48.47 33.12
C LYS A 933 19.51 49.00 31.70
N GLU A 934 20.17 48.36 30.74
CA GLU A 934 20.12 48.67 29.31
C GLU A 934 18.70 48.48 28.75
N PHE A 935 18.04 47.40 29.18
CA PHE A 935 16.65 47.10 28.86
C PHE A 935 15.68 48.22 29.29
N LEU A 936 15.88 48.81 30.48
CA LEU A 936 15.03 49.89 31.00
C LEU A 936 15.30 51.27 30.38
N LEU A 937 16.51 51.53 29.87
CA LEU A 937 16.95 52.88 29.46
C LEU A 937 16.13 53.50 28.31
N ASN A 938 15.40 52.71 27.52
CA ASN A 938 14.63 53.17 26.37
C ASN A 938 13.18 52.61 26.33
N ARG A 939 12.63 52.22 27.48
CA ARG A 939 11.36 51.50 27.58
C ARG A 939 10.19 52.43 27.95
N GLU A 940 9.74 53.26 27.01
CA GLU A 940 8.49 54.03 27.15
C GLU A 940 7.36 53.33 26.38
N VAL A 941 6.59 52.47 27.08
CA VAL A 941 5.47 51.73 26.49
C VAL A 941 4.16 52.17 27.16
N SER A 942 3.20 52.64 26.35
CA SER A 942 1.84 52.99 26.81
C SER A 942 0.86 51.92 26.34
N VAL A 943 0.07 51.35 27.24
CA VAL A 943 -0.94 50.32 26.91
C VAL A 943 -1.93 50.80 25.85
N GLU A 944 -2.49 52.01 26.02
CA GLU A 944 -3.42 52.64 25.06
C GLU A 944 -2.79 52.77 23.67
N LEU A 945 -1.55 53.30 23.60
CA LEU A 945 -0.87 53.48 22.32
C LEU A 945 -0.49 52.13 21.68
N SER A 946 -0.08 51.15 22.47
CA SER A 946 0.28 49.82 22.01
C SER A 946 -0.93 49.06 21.49
N ALA A 947 -2.08 49.13 22.16
CA ALA A 947 -3.35 48.57 21.70
C ALA A 947 -3.75 49.17 20.33
N ALA A 948 -3.74 50.50 20.23
CA ALA A 948 -4.04 51.19 18.97
C ALA A 948 -3.06 50.84 17.82
N ARG A 949 -1.79 50.60 18.15
CA ARG A 949 -0.75 50.25 17.16
C ARG A 949 -0.76 48.79 16.77
N SER A 950 -0.95 47.87 17.73
CA SER A 950 -1.04 46.44 17.46
C SER A 950 -2.37 46.07 16.82
N GLY A 951 -3.42 46.83 17.07
CA GLY A 951 -4.79 46.54 16.66
C GLY A 951 -5.52 45.55 17.59
N ALA A 952 -4.92 45.21 18.73
CA ALA A 952 -5.56 44.45 19.81
C ALA A 952 -6.33 45.39 20.74
N GLU A 953 -7.30 44.85 21.50
CA GLU A 953 -8.01 45.63 22.50
C GLU A 953 -7.15 45.82 23.76
N GLU A 954 -7.31 46.95 24.46
CA GLU A 954 -6.61 47.17 25.75
C GLU A 954 -6.96 46.08 26.78
N SER A 955 -8.20 45.61 26.77
CA SER A 955 -8.66 44.52 27.64
C SER A 955 -7.85 43.24 27.44
N ASP A 956 -7.49 42.92 26.20
CA ASP A 956 -6.74 41.70 25.87
C ASP A 956 -5.32 41.74 26.45
N ILE A 957 -4.71 42.94 26.51
CA ILE A 957 -3.39 43.14 27.12
C ILE A 957 -3.45 42.86 28.62
N TYR A 958 -4.43 43.46 29.31
CA TYR A 958 -4.60 43.25 30.76
C TYR A 958 -5.01 41.82 31.09
N GLU A 959 -5.90 41.21 30.31
CA GLU A 959 -6.33 39.81 30.52
C GLU A 959 -5.18 38.82 30.28
N THR A 960 -4.34 39.07 29.28
CA THR A 960 -3.12 38.27 29.06
C THR A 960 -2.17 38.36 30.25
N ALA A 961 -1.92 39.58 30.76
CA ALA A 961 -1.06 39.77 31.94
C ALA A 961 -1.65 39.06 33.18
N GLU A 962 -2.96 39.12 33.37
CA GLU A 962 -3.65 38.45 34.48
C GLU A 962 -3.54 36.92 34.41
N LEU A 963 -3.67 36.33 33.22
CA LEU A 963 -3.49 34.88 33.03
C LEU A 963 -2.05 34.45 33.33
N ILE A 964 -1.06 35.22 32.90
CA ILE A 964 0.37 34.95 33.19
C ILE A 964 0.65 35.07 34.70
N ARG A 965 0.08 36.08 35.36
CA ARG A 965 0.21 36.30 36.80
C ARG A 965 -0.22 35.08 37.61
N HIS A 966 -1.33 34.44 37.24
CA HIS A 966 -1.94 33.31 37.97
C HIS A 966 -1.40 31.92 37.60
N SER A 967 -0.40 31.84 36.73
CA SER A 967 0.15 30.57 36.24
C SER A 967 1.56 30.33 36.79
N GLU A 968 1.87 29.13 37.30
CA GLU A 968 3.21 28.80 37.81
C GLU A 968 4.10 28.23 36.70
N ASN A 969 3.52 27.41 35.82
CA ASN A 969 4.20 26.78 34.68
C ASN A 969 3.69 27.36 33.35
N VAL A 970 4.52 28.14 32.66
CA VAL A 970 4.17 28.84 31.41
C VAL A 970 5.00 28.33 30.23
N VAL A 971 4.33 27.82 29.19
CA VAL A 971 5.00 27.32 27.97
C VAL A 971 4.69 28.23 26.79
N PHE A 972 5.73 28.77 26.16
CA PHE A 972 5.65 29.59 24.96
C PHE A 972 5.92 28.73 23.72
N ILE A 973 5.08 28.84 22.69
CA ILE A 973 5.23 28.16 21.41
C ILE A 973 5.27 29.21 20.29
N HIS A 974 6.33 29.20 19.49
CA HIS A 974 6.52 30.13 18.39
C HIS A 974 7.16 29.44 17.18
N SER A 975 6.74 29.76 15.96
CA SER A 975 7.34 29.23 14.72
C SER A 975 8.17 30.30 14.00
N PRO A 976 9.52 30.27 14.13
CA PRO A 976 10.37 31.33 13.59
C PRO A 976 10.41 31.44 12.05
N ASP A 977 10.20 30.32 11.34
CA ASP A 977 10.22 30.27 9.88
C ASP A 977 8.84 30.53 9.25
N ARG A 978 7.82 30.83 10.07
CA ARG A 978 6.52 31.28 9.61
C ARG A 978 6.55 32.76 9.27
N ALA A 979 6.84 33.07 8.01
CA ALA A 979 6.88 34.45 7.50
C ALA A 979 5.50 35.14 7.51
N GLN A 980 4.40 34.37 7.46
CA GLN A 980 3.04 34.93 7.49
C GLN A 980 2.66 35.36 8.91
N GLY A 981 2.86 36.65 9.21
CA GLY A 981 2.45 37.23 10.51
C GLY A 981 3.60 37.46 11.49
N SER A 982 4.84 37.13 11.12
CA SER A 982 6.03 37.44 11.91
C SER A 982 6.15 38.94 12.17
N SER A 983 6.40 39.30 13.42
CA SER A 983 6.75 40.66 13.83
C SER A 983 8.27 40.76 14.01
N PRO A 984 8.86 41.93 13.78
CA PRO A 984 10.21 42.22 14.25
C PRO A 984 10.31 41.98 15.76
N ASP A 985 11.40 41.32 16.16
CA ASP A 985 11.81 41.08 17.54
C ASP A 985 10.85 40.16 18.37
N ASP A 986 9.97 39.39 17.74
CA ASP A 986 9.02 38.49 18.45
C ASP A 986 9.72 37.45 19.33
N MET A 987 10.80 36.84 18.82
CA MET A 987 11.55 35.81 19.55
C MET A 987 12.31 36.43 20.73
N GLU A 988 12.92 37.59 20.51
CA GLU A 988 13.62 38.37 21.51
C GLU A 988 12.69 38.76 22.68
N ILE A 989 11.47 39.22 22.39
CA ILE A 989 10.47 39.53 23.42
C ILE A 989 10.09 38.32 24.26
N PHE A 990 9.95 37.15 23.62
CA PHE A 990 9.64 35.92 24.35
C PHE A 990 10.81 35.44 25.20
N ALA A 991 12.05 35.66 24.74
CA ALA A 991 13.22 35.40 25.57
C ALA A 991 13.27 36.30 26.80
N ASP A 992 13.00 37.60 26.64
CA ASP A 992 12.94 38.54 27.77
C ASP A 992 11.83 38.17 28.77
N LEU A 993 10.63 37.83 28.27
CA LEU A 993 9.51 37.39 29.10
C LEU A 993 9.85 36.13 29.89
N VAL A 994 10.50 35.14 29.27
CA VAL A 994 10.93 33.91 29.95
C VAL A 994 11.96 34.19 31.05
N LEU A 995 12.94 35.06 30.79
CA LEU A 995 13.92 35.45 31.81
C LEU A 995 13.25 36.18 32.98
N LEU A 996 12.33 37.10 32.70
CA LEU A 996 11.57 37.84 33.71
C LEU A 996 10.70 36.93 34.58
N LEU A 997 10.01 35.95 33.98
CA LEU A 997 9.16 35.01 34.71
C LEU A 997 9.99 34.05 35.57
N ARG A 998 11.13 33.57 35.07
CA ARG A 998 12.05 32.73 35.85
C ARG A 998 12.63 33.47 37.05
N GLU A 999 13.01 34.74 36.90
CA GLU A 999 13.48 35.57 38.02
C GLU A 999 12.37 35.76 39.07
N ALA A 1000 11.10 35.83 38.65
CA ALA A 1000 9.94 35.87 39.54
C ALA A 1000 9.62 34.50 40.19
N GLY A 1001 10.40 33.45 39.92
CA GLY A 1001 10.26 32.12 40.52
C GLY A 1001 9.31 31.17 39.78
N LYS A 1002 8.81 31.55 38.60
CA LYS A 1002 7.94 30.70 37.77
C LYS A 1002 8.77 29.73 36.92
N VAL A 1003 8.17 28.60 36.52
CA VAL A 1003 8.75 27.70 35.52
C VAL A 1003 8.27 28.18 34.16
N SER A 1004 9.21 28.52 33.26
CA SER A 1004 8.84 28.91 31.91
C SER A 1004 9.79 28.35 30.85
N ASP A 1005 9.20 27.86 29.76
CA ASP A 1005 9.90 27.20 28.65
C ASP A 1005 9.44 27.73 27.30
N VAL A 1006 10.32 27.66 26.30
CA VAL A 1006 10.04 28.02 24.90
C VAL A 1006 10.23 26.80 24.00
N LEU A 1007 9.20 26.51 23.20
CA LEU A 1007 9.23 25.55 22.10
C LEU A 1007 9.26 26.30 20.77
N LEU A 1008 10.20 25.94 19.89
CA LEU A 1008 10.42 26.59 18.59
C LEU A 1008 10.19 25.63 17.41
N PRO A 1009 8.98 25.08 17.21
CA PRO A 1009 8.68 24.21 16.08
C PRO A 1009 8.81 24.96 14.75
N ARG A 1010 9.48 24.32 13.76
CA ARG A 1010 9.79 24.86 12.44
C ARG A 1010 8.92 24.23 11.36
N LEU A 1011 8.42 25.05 10.44
CA LEU A 1011 7.67 24.63 9.26
C LEU A 1011 8.49 23.69 8.38
N ILE A 1012 9.82 23.84 8.30
CA ILE A 1012 10.68 22.99 7.47
C ILE A 1012 11.49 22.02 8.34
N ALA A 1013 11.55 20.75 7.93
CA ALA A 1013 11.96 19.63 8.78
C ALA A 1013 13.38 19.72 9.36
N ASN A 1014 14.37 20.23 8.62
CA ASN A 1014 15.76 20.26 9.07
C ASN A 1014 16.32 21.69 9.18
N SER A 1015 15.48 22.69 9.47
CA SER A 1015 15.91 24.10 9.56
C SER A 1015 17.04 24.32 10.56
N ALA A 1016 17.02 23.62 11.70
CA ALA A 1016 18.10 23.69 12.70
C ALA A 1016 19.43 23.14 12.15
N GLY A 1017 19.37 22.17 11.23
CA GLY A 1017 20.53 21.59 10.58
C GLY A 1017 21.36 22.60 9.80
N LEU A 1018 20.77 23.68 9.29
CA LEU A 1018 21.50 24.73 8.56
C LEU A 1018 22.62 25.34 9.42
N GLU A 1019 22.29 25.76 10.64
CA GLU A 1019 23.26 26.41 11.53
C GLU A 1019 24.27 25.39 12.10
N VAL A 1020 23.81 24.16 12.38
CA VAL A 1020 24.64 23.12 13.01
C VAL A 1020 25.62 22.50 12.00
N MET A 1021 25.22 22.31 10.74
CA MET A 1021 26.07 21.78 9.66
C MET A 1021 26.89 22.87 8.97
N GLY A 1022 26.70 24.14 9.36
CA GLY A 1022 27.41 25.27 8.80
C GLY A 1022 26.97 25.65 7.39
N ALA A 1023 25.73 25.33 7.00
CA ALA A 1023 25.08 25.85 5.79
C ALA A 1023 24.48 27.25 6.01
N ASP A 1024 25.27 28.10 6.67
CA ASP A 1024 24.94 29.48 7.05
C ASP A 1024 26.26 30.28 7.04
N PRO A 1025 26.28 31.54 6.58
CA PRO A 1025 27.53 32.30 6.50
C PRO A 1025 28.10 32.68 7.89
N ALA A 1026 27.27 32.71 8.95
CA ALA A 1026 27.72 33.04 10.30
C ALA A 1026 28.40 31.86 11.01
N PHE A 1027 28.13 30.63 10.56
CA PHE A 1027 28.48 29.41 11.29
C PHE A 1027 29.22 28.40 10.41
N LEU A 1028 30.31 27.86 10.93
CA LEU A 1028 30.93 26.60 10.50
C LEU A 1028 30.25 25.41 11.22
N PRO A 1029 30.49 24.16 10.78
CA PRO A 1029 29.95 22.99 11.46
C PRO A 1029 30.19 23.03 12.98
N GLY A 1030 29.15 22.72 13.75
CA GLY A 1030 29.11 22.87 15.20
C GLY A 1030 28.91 24.31 15.68
N ARG A 1031 28.27 25.18 14.88
CA ARG A 1031 28.06 26.61 15.17
C ARG A 1031 29.34 27.39 15.51
N SER A 1032 30.48 26.94 15.01
CA SER A 1032 31.76 27.61 15.27
C SER A 1032 31.91 28.85 14.39
N ALA A 1033 32.53 29.91 14.91
CA ALA A 1033 32.82 31.09 14.10
C ALA A 1033 33.98 30.79 13.11
N PRO A 1034 33.93 31.28 11.86
CA PRO A 1034 35.05 31.17 10.94
C PRO A 1034 36.33 31.80 11.52
N ALA A 1035 37.42 31.03 11.57
CA ALA A 1035 38.69 31.52 12.14
C ALA A 1035 39.36 32.61 11.28
N GLU A 1036 39.13 32.58 9.95
CA GLU A 1036 39.58 33.58 8.99
C GLU A 1036 38.38 34.10 8.18
N LYS A 1037 38.42 35.37 7.77
CA LYS A 1037 37.35 35.96 6.96
C LYS A 1037 37.46 35.46 5.51
N LEU A 1038 36.62 34.48 5.17
CA LEU A 1038 36.44 34.01 3.80
C LEU A 1038 35.74 35.08 2.93
N PRO A 1039 35.99 35.12 1.60
CA PRO A 1039 35.25 36.00 0.69
C PRO A 1039 33.74 35.75 0.73
N GLY A 1040 32.94 36.81 0.66
CA GLY A 1040 31.48 36.75 0.73
C GLY A 1040 30.89 37.30 2.04
N ALA A 1041 29.67 36.89 2.34
CA ALA A 1041 28.93 37.30 3.53
C ALA A 1041 29.53 36.73 4.82
N SER A 1042 29.46 37.49 5.92
CA SER A 1042 29.80 37.02 7.28
C SER A 1042 28.55 36.70 8.12
N THR A 1043 27.36 37.10 7.65
CA THR A 1043 26.06 36.83 8.30
C THR A 1043 24.96 36.64 7.25
N SER A 1044 23.87 35.98 7.62
CA SER A 1044 22.70 35.79 6.72
C SER A 1044 22.10 37.12 6.27
N GLN A 1045 22.18 38.14 7.12
CA GLN A 1045 21.77 39.50 6.80
C GLN A 1045 22.65 40.15 5.72
N GLU A 1046 23.97 39.94 5.76
CA GLU A 1046 24.88 40.40 4.71
C GLU A 1046 24.65 39.63 3.40
N LEU A 1047 24.40 38.32 3.46
CA LEU A 1047 24.09 37.51 2.28
C LEU A 1047 22.80 37.97 1.61
N TRP A 1048 21.77 38.30 2.40
CA TRP A 1048 20.54 38.90 1.89
C TRP A 1048 20.78 40.25 1.20
N GLN A 1049 21.67 41.10 1.75
CA GLN A 1049 22.04 42.37 1.12
C GLN A 1049 22.76 42.18 -0.20
N ILE A 1050 23.64 41.16 -0.30
CA ILE A 1050 24.33 40.78 -1.54
C ILE A 1050 23.31 40.34 -2.62
N LEU A 1051 22.31 39.55 -2.23
CA LEU A 1051 21.21 39.14 -3.12
C LEU A 1051 20.39 40.34 -3.63
N GLU A 1052 19.98 41.24 -2.73
CA GLU A 1052 19.23 42.45 -3.10
C GLU A 1052 20.05 43.41 -3.97
N ALA A 1053 21.37 43.43 -3.80
CA ALA A 1053 22.28 44.19 -4.67
C ALA A 1053 22.45 43.57 -6.07
N GLY A 1054 22.04 42.31 -6.28
CA GLY A 1054 22.11 41.62 -7.56
C GLY A 1054 23.54 41.33 -8.03
N THR A 1055 24.46 41.10 -7.08
CA THR A 1055 25.90 40.91 -7.35
C THR A 1055 26.30 39.45 -7.57
N ILE A 1056 25.38 38.49 -7.41
CA ILE A 1056 25.64 37.08 -7.69
C ILE A 1056 25.72 36.85 -9.20
N ARG A 1057 26.83 36.23 -9.63
CA ARG A 1057 27.18 35.92 -11.03
C ARG A 1057 27.06 34.43 -11.34
N ALA A 1058 27.17 33.55 -10.35
CA ALA A 1058 26.81 32.15 -10.52
C ALA A 1058 26.23 31.53 -9.24
N ALA A 1059 25.37 30.53 -9.40
CA ALA A 1059 24.75 29.85 -8.28
C ALA A 1059 24.63 28.34 -8.49
N LEU A 1060 24.83 27.58 -7.41
CA LEU A 1060 24.38 26.19 -7.28
C LEU A 1060 23.16 26.17 -6.35
N ILE A 1061 21.99 25.80 -6.86
CA ILE A 1061 20.73 25.82 -6.11
C ILE A 1061 20.27 24.38 -5.89
N ILE A 1062 20.13 23.95 -4.63
CA ILE A 1062 19.84 22.56 -4.25
C ILE A 1062 18.50 22.50 -3.50
N GLY A 1063 17.47 21.95 -4.15
CA GLY A 1063 16.16 21.68 -3.55
C GLY A 1063 15.28 22.91 -3.26
N GLU A 1064 15.54 24.05 -3.91
CA GLU A 1064 14.75 25.29 -3.79
C GLU A 1064 14.35 25.82 -5.18
N ASN A 1065 13.19 26.47 -5.27
CA ASN A 1065 12.63 26.98 -6.54
C ASN A 1065 12.50 28.53 -6.60
N PRO A 1066 13.60 29.31 -6.49
CA PRO A 1066 13.50 30.77 -6.43
C PRO A 1066 13.00 31.44 -7.72
N LEU A 1067 13.19 30.81 -8.88
CA LEU A 1067 12.86 31.43 -10.17
C LEU A 1067 11.35 31.48 -10.48
N GLU A 1068 10.53 30.73 -9.74
CA GLU A 1068 9.06 30.84 -9.81
C GLU A 1068 8.57 32.22 -9.34
N TYR A 1069 9.29 32.86 -8.42
CA TYR A 1069 8.84 34.07 -7.73
C TYR A 1069 9.51 35.33 -8.28
N ASN A 1070 8.73 36.38 -8.51
CA ASN A 1070 9.20 37.63 -9.12
C ASN A 1070 10.39 38.29 -8.38
N ARG A 1071 10.37 38.32 -7.04
CA ARG A 1071 11.42 38.97 -6.25
C ARG A 1071 12.63 38.05 -6.03
N PRO A 1072 12.52 36.85 -5.44
CA PRO A 1072 13.64 35.91 -5.36
C PRO A 1072 14.28 35.62 -6.73
N GLY A 1073 13.49 35.41 -7.78
CA GLY A 1073 13.98 35.20 -9.13
C GLY A 1073 14.71 36.42 -9.73
N SER A 1074 14.45 37.62 -9.23
CA SER A 1074 15.17 38.82 -9.67
C SER A 1074 16.64 38.84 -9.25
N TRP A 1075 17.00 38.14 -8.15
CA TRP A 1075 18.38 38.04 -7.66
C TRP A 1075 19.31 37.31 -8.63
N PHE A 1076 18.74 36.46 -9.51
CA PHE A 1076 19.48 35.65 -10.47
C PHE A 1076 19.47 36.21 -11.90
N ARG A 1077 18.98 37.44 -12.12
CA ARG A 1077 18.91 38.02 -13.49
C ARG A 1077 20.26 38.31 -14.12
N ASN A 1078 21.28 38.53 -13.31
CA ASN A 1078 22.62 38.91 -13.74
C ASN A 1078 23.62 37.73 -13.70
N THR A 1079 23.14 36.50 -13.55
CA THR A 1079 24.00 35.31 -13.47
C THR A 1079 24.48 34.89 -14.86
N ASP A 1080 25.76 34.54 -14.94
CA ASP A 1080 26.41 33.95 -16.10
C ASP A 1080 26.21 32.42 -16.16
N PHE A 1081 25.99 31.77 -15.00
CA PHE A 1081 25.79 30.32 -14.90
C PHE A 1081 24.90 29.94 -13.71
N ILE A 1082 23.96 29.01 -13.92
CA ILE A 1082 23.16 28.39 -12.86
C ILE A 1082 23.25 26.87 -12.98
N ALA A 1083 23.60 26.21 -11.88
CA ALA A 1083 23.38 24.78 -11.69
C ALA A 1083 22.24 24.55 -10.70
N ALA A 1084 21.37 23.58 -10.98
CA ALA A 1084 20.28 23.21 -10.09
C ALA A 1084 20.32 21.72 -9.77
N MET A 1085 20.02 21.35 -8.53
CA MET A 1085 19.79 19.96 -8.12
C MET A 1085 18.39 19.86 -7.53
N ASP A 1086 17.54 19.06 -8.16
CA ASP A 1086 16.16 18.86 -7.73
C ASP A 1086 15.66 17.47 -8.13
N TRP A 1087 14.68 16.93 -7.41
CA TRP A 1087 14.11 15.61 -7.68
C TRP A 1087 13.02 15.64 -8.78
N THR A 1088 12.50 16.83 -9.13
CA THR A 1088 11.50 17.05 -10.19
C THR A 1088 11.76 18.33 -10.99
N ASP A 1089 11.05 18.48 -12.11
CA ASP A 1089 11.15 19.62 -13.01
C ASP A 1089 10.45 20.86 -12.44
N THR A 1090 11.22 21.88 -12.09
CA THR A 1090 10.77 23.18 -11.56
C THR A 1090 11.12 24.33 -12.51
N GLU A 1091 10.61 25.53 -12.27
CA GLU A 1091 11.04 26.74 -12.98
C GLU A 1091 12.57 26.89 -12.89
N THR A 1092 13.14 26.62 -11.72
CA THR A 1092 14.58 26.73 -11.49
C THR A 1092 15.39 25.73 -12.32
N THR A 1093 14.98 24.46 -12.39
CA THR A 1093 15.67 23.46 -13.22
C THR A 1093 15.53 23.74 -14.71
N ARG A 1094 14.39 24.28 -15.15
CA ARG A 1094 14.18 24.67 -16.56
C ARG A 1094 15.10 25.81 -16.98
N PHE A 1095 15.45 26.73 -16.10
CA PHE A 1095 16.36 27.84 -16.43
C PHE A 1095 17.84 27.48 -16.26
N ALA A 1096 18.16 26.48 -15.42
CA ALA A 1096 19.52 26.07 -15.13
C ALA A 1096 20.29 25.61 -16.38
N ASP A 1097 21.59 25.89 -16.42
CA ASP A 1097 22.50 25.45 -17.46
C ASP A 1097 22.89 23.98 -17.30
N VAL A 1098 22.91 23.49 -16.06
CA VAL A 1098 23.05 22.07 -15.72
C VAL A 1098 22.05 21.72 -14.61
N THR A 1099 21.34 20.62 -14.78
CA THR A 1099 20.45 20.05 -13.75
C THR A 1099 20.96 18.68 -13.32
N LEU A 1100 21.07 18.47 -12.02
CA LEU A 1100 21.37 17.19 -11.38
C LEU A 1100 20.10 16.60 -10.74
N PRO A 1101 19.89 15.27 -10.81
CA PRO A 1101 18.76 14.64 -10.14
C PRO A 1101 18.98 14.59 -8.62
N GLY A 1102 18.05 15.18 -7.87
CA GLY A 1102 17.97 15.09 -6.40
C GLY A 1102 17.13 13.91 -5.91
N SER A 1103 16.97 13.81 -4.59
CA SER A 1103 16.19 12.77 -3.92
C SER A 1103 15.15 13.37 -2.98
N THR A 1104 14.06 12.62 -2.75
CA THR A 1104 13.10 12.95 -1.69
C THR A 1104 13.57 12.41 -0.33
N PHE A 1105 12.89 12.82 0.75
CA PHE A 1105 13.21 12.32 2.10
C PHE A 1105 13.00 10.81 2.29
N LEU A 1106 12.31 10.15 1.35
CA LEU A 1106 12.10 8.69 1.36
C LEU A 1106 13.20 7.92 0.61
N GLU A 1107 14.01 8.61 -0.18
CA GLU A 1107 14.99 8.02 -1.11
C GLU A 1107 16.42 8.14 -0.62
N THR A 1108 16.73 9.24 0.07
CA THR A 1108 18.06 9.53 0.59
C THR A 1108 18.11 9.16 2.08
N PRO A 1109 19.00 8.23 2.49
CA PRO A 1109 19.24 7.98 3.90
C PRO A 1109 20.08 9.12 4.50
N GLY A 1110 20.08 9.24 5.81
CA GLY A 1110 20.87 10.23 6.52
C GLY A 1110 20.13 10.75 7.74
N SER A 1111 20.60 11.87 8.28
CA SER A 1111 20.10 12.37 9.56
C SER A 1111 19.50 13.77 9.43
N ARG A 1112 18.50 14.09 10.27
CA ARG A 1112 17.95 15.45 10.43
C ARG A 1112 17.76 15.77 11.90
N CYS A 1113 17.86 17.04 12.27
CA CYS A 1113 17.60 17.50 13.62
C CYS A 1113 16.18 18.06 13.75
N ASN A 1114 15.41 17.52 14.68
CA ASN A 1114 14.04 17.97 14.98
C ASN A 1114 14.06 19.21 15.92
N PHE A 1115 12.93 19.88 16.13
CA PHE A 1115 12.90 21.10 16.98
C PHE A 1115 13.15 20.84 18.48
N GLU A 1116 13.08 19.57 18.89
CA GLU A 1116 13.39 19.09 20.25
C GLU A 1116 14.89 18.75 20.39
N GLY A 1117 15.68 19.07 19.36
CA GLY A 1117 17.10 18.78 19.28
C GLY A 1117 17.40 17.32 18.95
N ASN A 1118 16.41 16.43 18.81
CA ASN A 1118 16.68 15.01 18.57
C ASN A 1118 17.28 14.81 17.18
N LEU A 1119 18.36 14.02 17.11
CA LEU A 1119 18.86 13.50 15.85
C LEU A 1119 17.99 12.35 15.38
N ILE A 1120 17.35 12.53 14.24
CA ILE A 1120 16.45 11.56 13.64
C ILE A 1120 17.14 10.94 12.43
N GLU A 1121 17.31 9.62 12.48
CA GLU A 1121 17.80 8.82 11.37
C GLU A 1121 16.67 8.52 10.38
N TYR A 1122 16.92 8.80 9.10
CA TYR A 1122 16.04 8.50 7.99
C TYR A 1122 16.58 7.29 7.24
N ALA A 1123 15.75 6.27 7.12
CA ALA A 1123 16.03 5.12 6.28
C ALA A 1123 15.65 5.40 4.83
N LYS A 1124 16.42 4.82 3.90
CA LYS A 1124 16.03 4.73 2.48
C LYS A 1124 14.86 3.76 2.36
N ALA A 1125 13.66 4.31 2.19
CA ALA A 1125 12.42 3.54 2.07
C ALA A 1125 12.09 3.18 0.62
N VAL A 1126 12.52 3.99 -0.34
CA VAL A 1126 12.30 3.76 -1.78
C VAL A 1126 13.56 4.07 -2.59
N ALA A 1127 13.70 3.47 -3.77
CA ALA A 1127 14.83 3.74 -4.65
C ALA A 1127 14.62 5.06 -5.44
N PRO A 1128 15.64 5.92 -5.56
CA PRO A 1128 15.56 7.10 -6.42
C PRO A 1128 15.55 6.67 -7.90
N PRO A 1129 14.71 7.27 -8.77
CA PRO A 1129 14.66 6.94 -10.19
C PRO A 1129 15.96 7.18 -10.97
N SER A 1130 16.85 8.00 -10.44
CA SER A 1130 18.18 8.27 -11.01
C SER A 1130 19.22 7.18 -10.70
N GLY A 1131 18.89 6.22 -9.84
CA GLY A 1131 19.82 5.21 -9.32
C GLY A 1131 20.82 5.73 -8.28
N LYS A 1132 20.87 7.04 -8.02
CA LYS A 1132 21.74 7.67 -7.01
C LYS A 1132 20.95 8.52 -6.03
N THR A 1133 21.24 8.37 -4.75
CA THR A 1133 20.71 9.19 -3.66
C THR A 1133 21.26 10.62 -3.73
N GLY A 1134 20.59 11.57 -3.08
CA GLY A 1134 21.06 12.96 -3.05
C GLY A 1134 22.46 13.10 -2.45
N VAL A 1135 22.75 12.33 -1.39
CA VAL A 1135 24.09 12.22 -0.79
C VAL A 1135 25.12 11.77 -1.83
N GLU A 1136 24.88 10.67 -2.54
CA GLU A 1136 25.82 10.14 -3.55
C GLU A 1136 26.05 11.12 -4.73
N VAL A 1137 25.03 11.92 -5.09
CA VAL A 1137 25.16 12.97 -6.11
C VAL A 1137 26.07 14.08 -5.62
N LEU A 1138 25.90 14.54 -4.37
CA LEU A 1138 26.75 15.58 -3.79
C LEU A 1138 28.16 15.10 -3.47
N GLU A 1139 28.34 13.83 -3.05
CA GLU A 1139 29.65 13.21 -2.89
C GLU A 1139 30.41 13.18 -4.22
N ALA A 1140 29.74 12.80 -5.31
CA ALA A 1140 30.35 12.81 -6.64
C ALA A 1140 30.72 14.22 -7.10
N LEU A 1141 29.89 15.23 -6.81
CA LEU A 1141 30.17 16.63 -7.13
C LEU A 1141 31.34 17.17 -6.28
N ALA A 1142 31.35 16.90 -4.97
CA ALA A 1142 32.45 17.24 -4.07
C ALA A 1142 33.76 16.61 -4.53
N GLY A 1143 33.74 15.34 -4.92
CA GLY A 1143 34.88 14.63 -5.51
C GLY A 1143 35.40 15.30 -6.78
N ALA A 1144 34.51 15.80 -7.65
CA ALA A 1144 34.89 16.57 -8.83
C ALA A 1144 35.54 17.93 -8.51
N PHE A 1145 35.22 18.53 -7.37
CA PHE A 1145 35.94 19.69 -6.83
C PHE A 1145 37.31 19.34 -6.22
N GLY A 1146 37.63 18.05 -6.05
CA GLY A 1146 38.84 17.57 -5.38
C GLY A 1146 38.71 17.51 -3.85
N ILE A 1147 37.48 17.54 -3.34
CA ILE A 1147 37.16 17.48 -1.92
C ILE A 1147 37.04 16.01 -1.51
N ASP A 1148 37.65 15.62 -0.38
CA ASP A 1148 37.44 14.29 0.19
C ASP A 1148 35.98 14.15 0.62
N ALA A 1149 35.23 13.28 -0.04
CA ALA A 1149 33.82 13.03 0.24
C ALA A 1149 33.59 12.23 1.53
N SER A 1150 34.65 11.77 2.22
CA SER A 1150 34.49 11.13 3.52
C SER A 1150 33.84 12.10 4.52
N VAL A 1151 32.68 11.72 5.02
CA VAL A 1151 31.93 12.49 6.03
C VAL A 1151 32.42 12.01 7.39
N GLU A 1152 33.06 12.89 8.18
CA GLU A 1152 33.21 12.65 9.61
C GLU A 1152 31.82 12.35 10.18
N SER A 1153 31.69 11.37 11.09
CA SER A 1153 30.38 11.06 11.70
C SER A 1153 29.70 12.35 12.15
N ILE A 1154 28.50 12.63 11.65
CA ILE A 1154 27.78 13.87 11.97
C ILE A 1154 27.63 14.00 13.49
N ASP A 1155 27.41 12.88 14.20
CA ASP A 1155 27.37 12.87 15.67
C ASP A 1155 28.67 13.35 16.32
N SER A 1156 29.84 13.01 15.77
CA SER A 1156 31.15 13.50 16.25
C SER A 1156 31.32 14.99 15.96
N ILE A 1157 30.98 15.44 14.74
CA ILE A 1157 31.02 16.86 14.38
C ILE A 1157 30.20 17.69 15.37
N VAL A 1158 29.04 17.19 15.78
CA VAL A 1158 28.12 17.92 16.65
C VAL A 1158 28.51 17.82 18.12
N ARG A 1159 28.79 16.63 18.66
CA ARG A 1159 29.17 16.44 20.06
C ARG A 1159 30.49 17.13 20.41
N ASP A 1160 31.51 16.97 19.58
CA ASP A 1160 32.86 17.45 19.90
C ASP A 1160 32.97 18.98 19.77
N LYS A 1161 32.15 19.61 18.92
CA LYS A 1161 32.21 21.04 18.63
C LYS A 1161 31.18 21.89 19.38
N LEU A 1162 29.97 21.38 19.65
CA LEU A 1162 28.95 22.13 20.40
C LEU A 1162 29.19 22.13 21.93
N GLY A 1163 29.92 21.15 22.46
CA GLY A 1163 30.13 21.01 23.91
C GLY A 1163 28.80 20.96 24.69
N ASP A 1164 28.66 21.79 25.73
CA ASP A 1164 27.48 21.83 26.60
C ASP A 1164 26.18 22.26 25.89
N LEU A 1165 26.28 22.89 24.70
CA LEU A 1165 25.12 23.28 23.90
C LEU A 1165 24.54 22.11 23.09
N ALA A 1166 25.23 20.97 23.02
CA ALA A 1166 24.79 19.80 22.27
C ALA A 1166 23.36 19.38 22.67
N ARG A 1167 23.00 19.35 23.96
CA ARG A 1167 21.64 18.99 24.42
C ARG A 1167 20.48 19.84 23.88
N PHE A 1168 20.75 21.03 23.34
CA PHE A 1168 19.70 21.90 22.77
C PHE A 1168 19.55 21.78 21.26
N TYR A 1169 20.60 21.34 20.57
CA TYR A 1169 20.63 21.18 19.12
C TYR A 1169 20.79 19.73 18.68
N TRP A 1170 21.06 18.83 19.63
CA TRP A 1170 21.49 17.45 19.45
C TRP A 1170 21.21 16.63 20.72
N ASN A 1171 19.94 16.57 21.11
CA ASN A 1171 19.43 15.77 22.20
C ASN A 1171 19.55 14.28 21.85
N THR A 1172 20.48 13.59 22.51
CA THR A 1172 20.71 12.14 22.34
C THR A 1172 20.11 11.31 23.47
N GLY A 1173 19.13 11.88 24.20
CA GLY A 1173 18.53 11.31 25.41
C GLY A 1173 19.08 11.90 26.71
N GLU A 1174 19.80 13.03 26.64
CA GLU A 1174 20.28 13.78 27.82
C GLU A 1174 19.23 14.80 28.27
N GLU A 1175 19.11 15.03 29.58
CA GLU A 1175 18.12 15.97 30.13
C GLU A 1175 18.42 17.42 29.70
N ARG A 1176 17.44 18.09 29.10
CA ARG A 1176 17.56 19.46 28.57
C ARG A 1176 17.44 20.50 29.69
N ASN A 1177 18.43 20.50 30.59
CA ASN A 1177 18.46 21.44 31.72
C ASN A 1177 19.14 22.76 31.34
N TRP A 1178 18.36 23.72 30.84
CA TRP A 1178 18.82 25.12 30.80
C TRP A 1178 18.82 25.71 32.22
N ASP A 1179 19.95 26.29 32.63
CA ASP A 1179 20.16 26.82 33.99
C ASP A 1179 19.34 28.07 34.32
N GLY A 1180 18.57 28.57 33.34
CA GLY A 1180 17.66 29.70 33.48
C GLY A 1180 18.35 31.05 33.55
N ARG A 1181 19.66 31.12 33.29
CA ARG A 1181 20.40 32.37 33.25
C ARG A 1181 20.52 32.87 31.81
N GLY A 1182 20.40 34.19 31.66
CA GLY A 1182 20.51 34.87 30.37
C GLY A 1182 20.64 36.37 30.56
N MET A 1183 20.64 37.09 29.44
CA MET A 1183 20.75 38.54 29.37
C MET A 1183 19.49 39.13 28.72
N LEU A 1184 18.88 40.13 29.36
CA LEU A 1184 17.80 40.91 28.75
C LEU A 1184 18.33 41.75 27.60
N ILE A 1185 17.58 41.81 26.51
CA ILE A 1185 17.96 42.54 25.29
C ILE A 1185 16.99 43.68 24.98
N SER A 1186 17.49 44.76 24.37
CA SER A 1186 16.64 45.90 24.02
C SER A 1186 15.91 45.61 22.70
N VAL A 1187 14.58 45.56 22.76
CA VAL A 1187 13.69 45.34 21.62
C VAL A 1187 12.98 46.62 21.19
N SER A 1188 12.81 46.81 19.87
CA SER A 1188 12.28 48.06 19.30
C SER A 1188 10.75 48.15 19.40
N ALA A 1189 10.23 49.30 19.82
CA ALA A 1189 8.78 49.58 19.87
C ALA A 1189 8.17 50.01 18.51
N ASP A 1190 8.99 50.22 17.48
CA ASP A 1190 8.58 50.76 16.17
C ASP A 1190 8.83 49.75 15.04
N ALA A 1191 8.06 48.65 15.03
CA ALA A 1191 8.13 47.64 13.97
C ALA A 1191 7.58 48.14 12.62
N ARG A 1192 8.36 47.97 11.53
CA ARG A 1192 7.86 48.05 10.14
C ARG A 1192 7.89 46.66 9.52
N ALA A 1193 6.73 46.16 9.08
CA ALA A 1193 6.63 44.88 8.39
C ALA A 1193 7.36 44.91 7.04
N ALA A 1194 8.17 43.89 6.76
CA ALA A 1194 8.64 43.59 5.42
C ALA A 1194 7.77 42.47 4.84
N SER A 1195 6.87 42.78 3.89
CA SER A 1195 6.08 41.76 3.22
C SER A 1195 6.88 41.17 2.05
N ILE A 1196 7.69 40.15 2.33
CA ILE A 1196 8.36 39.36 1.29
C ILE A 1196 7.76 37.96 1.32
N GLN A 1197 7.34 37.46 0.16
CA GLN A 1197 7.00 36.04 0.03
C GLN A 1197 8.30 35.27 -0.21
N PRO A 1198 8.69 34.36 0.69
CA PRO A 1198 9.86 33.53 0.47
C PRO A 1198 9.64 32.55 -0.70
N PRO A 1199 10.71 32.16 -1.42
CA PRO A 1199 10.62 31.04 -2.34
C PRO A 1199 10.29 29.80 -1.52
N MET A 1200 9.32 29.03 -2.00
CA MET A 1200 8.84 27.87 -1.29
C MET A 1200 9.77 26.68 -1.54
N THR A 1201 9.98 25.88 -0.51
CA THR A 1201 10.49 24.51 -0.68
C THR A 1201 9.37 23.61 -1.21
N HIS A 1202 9.71 22.42 -1.70
CA HIS A 1202 8.73 21.43 -2.16
C HIS A 1202 7.67 21.09 -1.13
N SER A 1203 8.05 20.92 0.14
CA SER A 1203 7.08 20.68 1.21
C SER A 1203 6.15 21.87 1.43
N GLN A 1204 6.61 23.10 1.24
CA GLN A 1204 5.81 24.31 1.37
C GLN A 1204 4.87 24.51 0.17
N GLU A 1205 5.35 24.27 -1.06
CA GLU A 1205 4.52 24.23 -2.28
C GLU A 1205 3.37 23.24 -2.11
N TYR A 1206 3.70 22.02 -1.66
CA TYR A 1206 2.70 21.00 -1.44
C TYR A 1206 1.67 21.39 -0.35
N ARG A 1207 2.12 21.97 0.76
CA ARG A 1207 1.21 22.49 1.80
C ARG A 1207 0.21 23.48 1.22
N LYS A 1208 0.68 24.39 0.34
CA LYS A 1208 -0.18 25.35 -0.35
C LYS A 1208 -1.17 24.66 -1.29
N GLU A 1209 -0.71 23.77 -2.18
CA GLU A 1209 -1.58 23.05 -3.12
C GLU A 1209 -2.68 22.26 -2.41
N ILE A 1210 -2.35 21.58 -1.32
CA ILE A 1210 -3.34 20.82 -0.55
C ILE A 1210 -4.38 21.73 0.11
N LEU A 1211 -3.97 22.89 0.63
CA LEU A 1211 -4.90 23.88 1.20
C LEU A 1211 -5.87 24.38 0.12
N GLU A 1212 -5.40 24.53 -1.12
CA GLU A 1212 -6.22 24.89 -2.29
C GLU A 1212 -7.16 23.75 -2.71
N ILE A 1213 -6.70 22.50 -2.75
CA ILE A 1213 -7.55 21.32 -3.03
C ILE A 1213 -8.71 21.20 -2.02
N GLY A 1214 -8.46 21.57 -0.76
CA GLY A 1214 -9.49 21.61 0.28
C GLY A 1214 -10.49 22.76 0.16
N THR A 1215 -10.16 23.84 -0.55
CA THR A 1215 -10.97 25.08 -0.60
C THR A 1215 -11.58 25.36 -1.96
N GLU A 1216 -10.94 25.00 -3.07
CA GLU A 1216 -11.38 25.38 -4.42
C GLU A 1216 -12.36 24.40 -5.07
N ARG A 1217 -12.24 23.08 -4.81
CA ARG A 1217 -13.18 22.09 -5.39
C ARG A 1217 -14.59 22.14 -4.78
N PHE A 1218 -14.77 22.83 -3.65
CA PHE A 1218 -16.05 22.88 -2.92
C PHE A 1218 -16.61 24.30 -2.78
N ARG A 1219 -15.91 25.34 -3.26
CA ARG A 1219 -16.45 26.71 -3.35
C ARG A 1219 -17.25 26.97 -4.64
N VAL A 1220 -17.32 26.00 -5.55
CA VAL A 1220 -18.22 26.02 -6.70
C VAL A 1220 -19.34 25.00 -6.51
N ILE A 1221 -20.25 25.30 -5.57
CA ILE A 1221 -21.66 24.91 -5.63
C ILE A 1221 -22.48 26.15 -5.32
#